data_AF-A0A1G0DKM9-F1
#
_entry.id   AF-A0A1G0DKM9-F1
#
_cell.length_a   1.000
_cell.length_b   1.000
_cell.length_c   1.000
_cell.angle_alpha   90.00
_cell.angle_beta   90.00
_cell.angle_gamma   90.00
#
_symmetry.space_group_name_H-M   'P 1'
#
loop_
_entity.id
_entity.type
_entity.pdbx_description
1 polymer ?
#
loop_
_entity_poly.entity_id
_entity_poly.type
_entity_poly.pdbx_seq_one_letter_code
_entity_poly.pdbx_strand_id
1 'polypeptide(L)'
;MSKKPNEQDPLRTAAVAAPKLASLAALVAVVVGAVVLVGWAFDIAVLKSILPGWISMKPNTAVCFILAGIALWLTTRQSAIRNPQSAILFFRLARFCALLVGLIGLLTLGEYVFGWNLGIDQWLIREPVGTVNTSHPGRMTAETAVDFILLSVALWLTGGSRQTRKSTRARWSIIAAVISGLLVTILALAVILSYLTLGLGEYGWFGFAIMALHTAILFAILGVAVIAINWQQQDVLQWSLSKYTTVAFACGMALLVFVGLNTSRSQFWMSETNRQIAHTERMLADTDNVLLGIIDAQVHSRDYLITGDEQHLKHYLSAKADSNTKLDELYQTEFASGEPEHQQHFTRIEAQVKAQLQWLQQIIDARQTGMNEATLSNMLNHGEDLLDNFRSTLDQAESEDRQIIEQLKRESKSVARFSYISIFMGTLAGLLIFLGVIFRLNSAMNERKRSEKALQESEARYALTIASAELATWDWNIKTGHDIFNERWAEMRGYRLEEIEPHVSSWEKGVNPDDLSAMSATLEEHFKGRTPFFKTEYRVSTKSGSIIWILDRGMVLERDADGSPLRMAGIEIDITERKNSENKLAESERHSRAVTESANDAIISADSTGKIVGWNPSAERLFGYTEAEIIGQPLTVLMPERFRNLHRAGLARVVAGGTPHVIGKTVELAGLRKDGSEFPLEFSLAQWQAAEGQFFTAIIRDITERKRAEDSLRKLSLAVEQSPNSIVITDLEANIECANAAFVKATGYSLAEAIGQNPRLLHSGKTPRATYDDLWAHLTRGELWKGEFINRRKDGSEYTESVLISPVRGDDGRVTNYLAIKEDITEHKRIESDLGVNRTELEMQNEELRRAQIALEESRDQFVDLYEFSPVGYLTLNHEEMIDKINLTATTLLGVERNKLLHHRFVPFVATEDRERWHRHFLNVLQHDGQQRCELALRRSDDSVCHAQLDCLHINAGGTSSVRVALTDITERKLGEAKQTEQIEELRRWHAATSDREGRILELKHEINELLGQTGQPPRYPSAET
;
A
#
# COMPACT_ATOMS: atom_id res chain seq x y z
N MET A 1 -17.43 -16.48 -43.34
CA MET A 1 -16.45 -15.41 -43.04
C MET A 1 -15.12 -16.02 -42.64
N SER A 2 -14.04 -15.44 -43.15
CA SER A 2 -12.63 -15.87 -43.09
C SER A 2 -12.08 -16.03 -41.66
N LYS A 3 -11.46 -17.20 -41.38
CA LYS A 3 -10.66 -17.45 -40.16
C LYS A 3 -9.29 -16.80 -40.31
N LYS A 4 -8.99 -15.80 -39.48
CA LYS A 4 -7.61 -15.37 -39.20
C LYS A 4 -6.84 -16.49 -38.46
N PRO A 5 -5.53 -16.64 -38.68
CA PRO A 5 -4.73 -17.67 -38.02
C PRO A 5 -4.48 -17.30 -36.55
N ASN A 6 -4.49 -18.34 -35.71
CA ASN A 6 -4.16 -18.38 -34.28
C ASN A 6 -3.04 -17.41 -33.88
N GLU A 7 -3.34 -16.46 -33.00
CA GLU A 7 -2.37 -16.02 -32.00
C GLU A 7 -2.02 -17.24 -31.13
N GLN A 8 -0.73 -17.57 -31.08
CA GLN A 8 -0.22 -18.61 -30.20
C GLN A 8 -0.41 -18.16 -28.76
N ASP A 9 -1.41 -18.73 -28.09
CA ASP A 9 -1.62 -18.54 -26.66
C ASP A 9 -0.37 -19.02 -25.89
N PRO A 10 0.38 -18.12 -25.22
CA PRO A 10 1.57 -18.46 -24.44
C PRO A 10 1.29 -19.43 -23.28
N LEU A 11 0.01 -19.70 -22.98
CA LEU A 11 -0.41 -20.66 -21.96
C LEU A 11 -0.32 -22.12 -22.43
N ARG A 12 -0.45 -22.40 -23.73
CA ARG A 12 -0.26 -23.76 -24.27
C ARG A 12 1.20 -24.21 -24.23
N THR A 13 2.15 -23.28 -24.40
CA THR A 13 3.59 -23.55 -24.31
C THR A 13 4.04 -23.75 -22.87
N ALA A 14 3.52 -22.97 -21.91
CA ALA A 14 3.79 -23.16 -20.48
C ALA A 14 3.27 -24.50 -19.93
N ALA A 15 2.10 -24.96 -20.39
CA ALA A 15 1.48 -26.23 -19.97
C ALA A 15 2.29 -27.48 -20.36
N VAL A 16 3.18 -27.40 -21.35
CA VAL A 16 4.04 -28.52 -21.79
C VAL A 16 5.41 -28.50 -21.08
N ALA A 17 5.79 -27.39 -20.43
CA ALA A 17 7.11 -27.18 -19.86
C ALA A 17 7.27 -27.64 -18.40
N ALA A 18 6.22 -27.60 -17.57
CA ALA A 18 6.31 -27.84 -16.12
C ALA A 18 6.87 -29.22 -15.70
N PRO A 19 6.45 -30.37 -16.29
CA PRO A 19 7.00 -31.68 -15.92
C PRO A 19 8.47 -31.84 -16.32
N LYS A 20 8.91 -31.16 -17.39
CA LYS A 20 10.30 -31.15 -17.84
C LYS A 20 11.18 -30.34 -16.89
N LEU A 21 10.69 -29.16 -16.47
CA LEU A 21 11.36 -28.31 -15.46
C LEU A 21 11.55 -29.05 -14.13
N ALA A 22 10.52 -29.75 -13.65
CA ALA A 22 10.63 -30.48 -12.40
C ALA A 22 11.54 -31.71 -12.49
N SER A 23 11.59 -32.38 -13.65
CA SER A 23 12.54 -33.47 -13.89
C SER A 23 13.99 -32.96 -13.95
N LEU A 24 14.22 -31.75 -14.48
CA LEU A 24 15.52 -31.09 -14.47
C LEU A 24 15.93 -30.70 -13.04
N ALA A 25 15.02 -30.10 -12.27
CA ALA A 25 15.23 -29.77 -10.86
C ALA A 25 15.62 -31.00 -10.02
N ALA A 26 14.90 -32.12 -10.22
CA ALA A 26 15.20 -33.39 -9.57
C ALA A 26 16.60 -33.92 -9.93
N LEU A 27 16.99 -33.85 -11.21
CA LEU A 27 18.32 -34.26 -11.66
C LEU A 27 19.42 -33.41 -11.02
N VAL A 28 19.24 -32.09 -10.99
CA VAL A 28 20.21 -31.16 -10.38
C VAL A 28 20.41 -31.48 -8.89
N ALA A 29 19.33 -31.71 -8.13
CA ALA A 29 19.43 -32.06 -6.72
C ALA A 29 20.19 -33.38 -6.48
N VAL A 30 19.93 -34.41 -7.29
CA VAL A 30 20.62 -35.70 -7.19
C VAL A 30 22.10 -35.57 -7.54
N VAL A 31 22.43 -34.88 -8.63
CA VAL A 31 23.82 -34.70 -9.08
C VAL A 31 24.62 -33.91 -8.06
N VAL A 32 24.08 -32.79 -7.59
CA VAL A 32 24.77 -31.95 -6.61
C VAL A 32 24.97 -32.70 -5.29
N GLY A 33 23.95 -33.40 -4.78
CA GLY A 33 24.09 -34.21 -3.57
C GLY A 33 25.14 -35.32 -3.73
N ALA A 34 25.18 -35.99 -4.89
CA ALA A 34 26.18 -37.02 -5.17
C ALA A 34 27.61 -36.45 -5.22
N VAL A 35 27.80 -35.29 -5.86
CA VAL A 35 29.09 -34.58 -5.91
C VAL A 35 29.58 -34.23 -4.51
N VAL A 36 28.70 -33.71 -3.65
CA VAL A 36 29.04 -33.39 -2.25
C VAL A 36 29.45 -34.65 -1.47
N LEU A 37 28.72 -35.77 -1.63
CA LEU A 37 29.08 -37.03 -0.98
C LEU A 37 30.42 -37.58 -1.45
N VAL A 38 30.74 -37.46 -2.74
CA VAL A 38 32.08 -37.77 -3.27
C VAL A 38 33.13 -36.86 -2.64
N GLY A 39 32.84 -35.57 -2.50
CA GLY A 39 33.70 -34.63 -1.80
C GLY A 39 33.98 -35.02 -0.35
N TRP A 40 33.00 -35.58 0.35
CA TRP A 40 33.19 -36.11 1.70
C TRP A 40 33.93 -37.46 1.72
N ALA A 41 33.65 -38.36 0.77
CA ALA A 41 34.30 -39.67 0.71
C ALA A 41 35.82 -39.58 0.40
N PHE A 42 36.23 -38.57 -0.38
CA PHE A 42 37.62 -38.36 -0.79
C PHE A 42 38.27 -37.13 -0.13
N ASP A 43 37.59 -36.50 0.83
CA ASP A 43 38.04 -35.30 1.55
C ASP A 43 38.43 -34.10 0.64
N ILE A 44 37.69 -33.91 -0.46
CA ILE A 44 37.95 -32.83 -1.43
C ILE A 44 37.12 -31.60 -1.09
N ALA A 45 37.73 -30.58 -0.49
CA ALA A 45 37.07 -29.36 -0.01
C ALA A 45 36.18 -28.67 -1.07
N VAL A 46 36.67 -28.51 -2.31
CA VAL A 46 35.93 -27.85 -3.40
C VAL A 46 34.64 -28.60 -3.76
N LEU A 47 34.62 -29.93 -3.64
CA LEU A 47 33.41 -30.72 -3.92
C LEU A 47 32.40 -30.65 -2.78
N LYS A 48 32.85 -30.48 -1.53
CA LYS A 48 31.98 -30.29 -0.36
C LYS A 48 31.26 -28.94 -0.40
N SER A 49 31.90 -27.91 -0.94
CA SER A 49 31.35 -26.54 -1.03
C SER A 49 30.83 -26.15 -2.41
N ILE A 50 31.06 -26.99 -3.43
CA ILE A 50 30.83 -26.76 -4.88
C ILE A 50 31.70 -25.66 -5.49
N LEU A 51 31.91 -24.56 -4.77
CA LEU A 51 32.78 -23.46 -5.14
C LEU A 51 33.81 -23.18 -4.03
N PRO A 52 35.05 -22.77 -4.39
CA PRO A 52 36.08 -22.42 -3.41
C PRO A 52 35.61 -21.29 -2.47
N GLY A 53 35.86 -21.46 -1.17
CA GLY A 53 35.54 -20.44 -0.14
C GLY A 53 34.08 -20.43 0.35
N TRP A 54 33.21 -21.30 -0.16
CA TRP A 54 31.82 -21.41 0.32
C TRP A 54 31.68 -22.39 1.50
N ILE A 55 30.63 -22.21 2.30
CA ILE A 55 30.28 -23.16 3.37
C ILE A 55 30.01 -24.54 2.76
N SER A 56 30.61 -25.59 3.33
CA SER A 56 30.42 -26.97 2.88
C SER A 56 29.03 -27.51 3.23
N MET A 57 28.37 -28.19 2.30
CA MET A 57 27.14 -28.93 2.58
C MET A 57 27.46 -30.20 3.37
N LYS A 58 26.69 -30.47 4.41
CA LYS A 58 26.87 -31.64 5.29
C LYS A 58 26.43 -32.95 4.59
N PRO A 59 27.02 -34.12 4.93
CA PRO A 59 26.72 -35.39 4.25
C PRO A 59 25.24 -35.81 4.35
N ASN A 60 24.63 -35.63 5.51
CA ASN A 60 23.20 -35.90 5.74
C ASN A 60 22.29 -34.97 4.91
N THR A 61 22.63 -33.69 4.77
CA THR A 61 21.97 -32.75 3.86
C THR A 61 22.04 -33.23 2.41
N ALA A 62 23.21 -33.70 1.96
CA ALA A 62 23.40 -34.22 0.61
C ALA A 62 22.55 -35.48 0.33
N VAL A 63 22.47 -36.41 1.28
CA VAL A 63 21.58 -37.59 1.20
C VAL A 63 20.11 -37.17 1.10
N CYS A 64 19.67 -36.20 1.89
CA CYS A 64 18.30 -35.69 1.83
C CYS A 64 17.97 -35.07 0.45
N PHE A 65 18.90 -34.34 -0.19
CA PHE A 65 18.68 -33.82 -1.55
C PHE A 65 18.60 -34.92 -2.61
N ILE A 66 19.41 -35.98 -2.51
CA ILE A 66 19.31 -37.14 -3.40
C ILE A 66 17.93 -37.78 -3.26
N LEU A 67 17.48 -38.02 -2.03
CA LEU A 67 16.18 -38.64 -1.78
C LEU A 67 15.00 -37.75 -2.20
N ALA A 68 15.07 -36.44 -1.95
CA ALA A 68 14.06 -35.48 -2.39
C ALA A 68 14.00 -35.38 -3.92
N GLY A 69 15.16 -35.37 -4.59
CA GLY A 69 15.24 -35.40 -6.05
C GLY A 69 14.67 -36.69 -6.65
N ILE A 70 14.99 -37.85 -6.07
CA ILE A 70 14.40 -39.14 -6.47
C ILE A 70 12.88 -39.13 -6.26
N ALA A 71 12.40 -38.65 -5.13
CA ALA A 71 10.97 -38.54 -4.85
C ALA A 71 10.25 -37.67 -5.89
N LEU A 72 10.80 -36.50 -6.20
CA LEU A 72 10.25 -35.58 -7.19
C LEU A 72 10.23 -36.21 -8.61
N TRP A 73 11.32 -36.86 -9.01
CA TRP A 73 11.44 -37.54 -10.30
C TRP A 73 10.46 -38.71 -10.48
N LEU A 74 10.28 -39.52 -9.43
CA LEU A 74 9.31 -40.62 -9.44
C LEU A 74 7.88 -40.09 -9.56
N THR A 75 7.57 -38.98 -8.87
CA THR A 75 6.25 -38.34 -8.93
C THR A 75 5.94 -37.72 -10.29
N THR A 76 6.93 -37.15 -11.00
CA THR A 76 6.71 -36.61 -12.36
C THR A 76 6.53 -37.71 -13.41
N ARG A 77 7.20 -38.86 -13.25
CA ARG A 77 7.09 -39.99 -14.20
C ARG A 77 5.89 -40.88 -14.01
N GLN A 78 5.24 -40.85 -12.84
CA GLN A 78 4.07 -41.67 -12.53
C GLN A 78 2.96 -41.55 -13.58
N SER A 79 2.68 -40.35 -14.09
CA SER A 79 1.62 -40.13 -15.09
C SER A 79 1.93 -40.67 -16.49
N ALA A 80 3.19 -40.99 -16.79
CA ALA A 80 3.64 -41.51 -18.08
C ALA A 80 3.69 -43.06 -18.12
N ILE A 81 3.60 -43.74 -16.96
CA ILE A 81 3.69 -45.19 -16.86
C ILE A 81 2.32 -45.81 -17.18
N ARG A 82 2.24 -46.59 -18.26
CA ARG A 82 1.01 -47.30 -18.68
C ARG A 82 0.64 -48.48 -17.78
N ASN A 83 1.61 -49.10 -17.09
CA ASN A 83 1.36 -50.25 -16.21
C ASN A 83 0.90 -49.80 -14.80
N PRO A 84 -0.32 -50.14 -14.36
CA PRO A 84 -0.86 -49.70 -13.07
C PRO A 84 -0.08 -50.23 -11.85
N GLN A 85 0.48 -51.44 -11.90
CA GLN A 85 1.28 -51.98 -10.78
C GLN A 85 2.60 -51.20 -10.62
N SER A 86 3.28 -50.90 -11.73
CA SER A 86 4.49 -50.09 -11.73
C SER A 86 4.22 -48.65 -11.29
N ALA A 87 3.09 -48.06 -11.67
CA ALA A 87 2.70 -46.72 -11.24
C ALA A 87 2.42 -46.65 -9.72
N ILE A 88 1.82 -47.68 -9.13
CA ILE A 88 1.61 -47.78 -7.67
C ILE A 88 2.95 -47.94 -6.94
N LEU A 89 3.86 -48.76 -7.47
CA LEU A 89 5.19 -48.97 -6.89
C LEU A 89 5.99 -47.67 -6.87
N PHE A 90 6.03 -46.94 -8.00
CA PHE A 90 6.72 -45.65 -8.12
C PHE A 90 6.15 -44.62 -7.13
N PHE A 91 4.83 -44.60 -6.96
CA PHE A 91 4.17 -43.71 -6.00
C PHE A 91 4.51 -44.03 -4.54
N ARG A 92 4.53 -45.30 -4.16
CA ARG A 92 4.93 -45.73 -2.82
C ARG A 92 6.40 -45.42 -2.55
N LEU A 93 7.26 -45.63 -3.54
CA LEU A 93 8.69 -45.35 -3.44
C LEU A 93 8.95 -43.84 -3.30
N ALA A 94 8.26 -43.01 -4.09
CA ALA A 94 8.36 -41.55 -3.98
C ALA A 94 7.99 -41.06 -2.58
N ARG A 95 6.89 -41.58 -2.01
CA ARG A 95 6.46 -41.26 -0.64
C ARG A 95 7.41 -41.75 0.43
N PHE A 96 7.97 -42.95 0.25
CA PHE A 96 8.97 -43.49 1.17
C PHE A 96 10.21 -42.59 1.22
N CYS A 97 10.73 -42.17 0.06
CA CYS A 97 11.84 -41.22 -0.02
C CYS A 97 11.48 -39.87 0.64
N ALA A 98 10.30 -39.31 0.36
CA ALA A 98 9.84 -38.07 1.00
C ALA A 98 9.74 -38.20 2.53
N LEU A 99 9.21 -39.32 3.04
CA LEU A 99 9.10 -39.58 4.48
C LEU A 99 10.47 -39.67 5.15
N LEU A 100 11.43 -40.33 4.51
CA LEU A 100 12.78 -40.44 5.06
C LEU A 100 13.46 -39.07 5.19
N VAL A 101 13.28 -38.19 4.18
CA VAL A 101 13.75 -36.79 4.24
C VAL A 101 13.12 -36.04 5.41
N GLY A 102 11.80 -36.17 5.58
CA GLY A 102 11.08 -35.51 6.68
C GLY A 102 11.50 -36.03 8.06
N LEU A 103 11.74 -37.35 8.18
CA LEU A 103 12.20 -37.98 9.42
C LEU A 103 13.60 -37.49 9.81
N ILE A 104 14.54 -37.45 8.85
CA ILE A 104 15.90 -36.92 9.10
C ILE A 104 15.83 -35.46 9.54
N GLY A 105 15.03 -34.64 8.86
CA GLY A 105 14.80 -33.24 9.25
C GLY A 105 14.21 -33.11 10.66
N LEU A 106 13.18 -33.89 10.99
CA LEU A 106 12.50 -33.83 12.29
C LEU A 106 13.37 -34.30 13.45
N LEU A 107 14.14 -35.38 13.25
CA LEU A 107 15.08 -35.86 14.26
C LEU A 107 16.20 -34.84 14.48
N THR A 108 16.75 -34.25 13.41
CA THR A 108 17.76 -33.19 13.52
C THR A 108 17.22 -31.96 14.25
N LEU A 109 15.99 -31.53 13.95
CA LEU A 109 15.35 -30.42 14.65
C LEU A 109 15.12 -30.74 16.14
N GLY A 110 14.75 -31.99 16.46
CA GLY A 110 14.63 -32.46 17.85
C GLY A 110 15.94 -32.39 18.62
N GLU A 111 17.08 -32.63 17.96
CA GLU A 111 18.40 -32.44 18.57
C GLU A 111 18.67 -30.99 18.98
N TYR A 112 18.20 -30.00 18.21
CA TYR A 112 18.32 -28.57 18.55
C TYR A 112 17.32 -28.14 19.63
N VAL A 113 16.05 -28.55 19.50
CA VAL A 113 14.96 -28.07 20.37
C VAL A 113 14.99 -28.72 21.75
N PHE A 114 15.31 -30.01 21.83
CA PHE A 114 15.29 -30.79 23.08
C PHE A 114 16.69 -31.13 23.61
N GLY A 115 17.75 -30.68 22.93
CA GLY A 115 19.14 -30.99 23.30
C GLY A 115 19.50 -32.46 23.14
N TRP A 116 18.78 -33.22 22.30
CA TRP A 116 19.11 -34.63 22.05
C TRP A 116 20.44 -34.76 21.30
N ASN A 117 21.15 -35.86 21.57
CA ASN A 117 22.31 -36.27 20.80
C ASN A 117 22.07 -37.67 20.23
N LEU A 118 21.42 -37.71 19.06
CA LEU A 118 21.09 -38.94 18.33
C LEU A 118 22.25 -39.36 17.41
N GLY A 119 23.27 -38.51 17.26
CA GLY A 119 24.47 -38.77 16.46
C GLY A 119 24.20 -38.87 14.96
N ILE A 120 23.16 -38.20 14.45
CA ILE A 120 22.73 -38.24 13.04
C ILE A 120 23.84 -37.75 12.11
N ASP A 121 24.61 -36.76 12.57
CA ASP A 121 25.82 -36.22 11.98
C ASP A 121 26.95 -37.26 11.84
N GLN A 122 26.92 -38.35 12.62
CA GLN A 122 27.94 -39.40 12.65
C GLN A 122 27.56 -40.65 11.87
N TRP A 123 26.34 -40.75 11.33
CA TRP A 123 25.83 -41.96 10.68
C TRP A 123 26.48 -42.26 9.32
N LEU A 124 26.96 -41.23 8.61
CA LEU A 124 27.52 -41.36 7.26
C LEU A 124 29.05 -41.24 7.27
N ILE A 125 29.56 -40.03 7.55
CA ILE A 125 30.98 -39.71 7.51
C ILE A 125 31.26 -38.83 8.73
N ARG A 126 32.18 -39.26 9.61
CA ARG A 126 32.54 -38.51 10.82
C ARG A 126 33.45 -37.34 10.46
N GLU A 127 33.07 -36.14 10.87
CA GLU A 127 33.94 -34.96 10.75
C GLU A 127 35.12 -35.07 11.73
N PRO A 128 36.38 -34.83 11.29
CA PRO A 128 37.50 -34.72 12.20
C PRO A 128 37.35 -33.50 13.11
N VAL A 129 37.66 -33.67 14.40
CA VAL A 129 37.56 -32.64 15.45
C VAL A 129 38.40 -31.41 15.04
N GLY A 130 37.79 -30.23 15.05
CA GLY A 130 38.48 -28.94 14.90
C GLY A 130 38.40 -28.23 13.54
N THR A 131 37.48 -28.61 12.64
CA THR A 131 37.48 -28.06 11.26
C THR A 131 36.60 -26.83 10.99
N VAL A 132 35.63 -26.44 11.82
CA VAL A 132 34.93 -25.13 11.72
C VAL A 132 34.31 -24.74 13.08
N ASN A 133 34.42 -23.47 13.49
CA ASN A 133 33.69 -22.87 14.62
C ASN A 133 32.18 -22.85 14.32
N THR A 134 31.49 -23.97 14.54
CA THR A 134 30.02 -24.03 14.61
C THR A 134 29.64 -24.69 15.93
N SER A 135 28.55 -24.23 16.56
CA SER A 135 28.07 -24.74 17.85
C SER A 135 27.81 -26.25 17.89
N HIS A 136 27.62 -26.90 16.73
CA HIS A 136 27.57 -28.36 16.59
C HIS A 136 28.27 -28.81 15.29
N PRO A 137 29.57 -29.21 15.34
CA PRO A 137 30.29 -29.76 14.19
C PRO A 137 29.54 -30.96 13.58
N GLY A 138 29.53 -31.11 12.25
CA GLY A 138 28.87 -32.21 11.54
C GLY A 138 27.34 -32.14 11.41
N ARG A 139 26.64 -31.39 12.26
CA ARG A 139 25.17 -31.34 12.27
C ARG A 139 24.62 -30.46 11.15
N MET A 140 23.53 -30.92 10.51
CA MET A 140 22.78 -30.11 9.54
C MET A 140 22.16 -28.91 10.27
N THR A 141 22.13 -27.73 9.64
CA THR A 141 21.61 -26.52 10.29
C THR A 141 20.10 -26.63 10.56
N ALA A 142 19.61 -25.99 11.62
CA ALA A 142 18.19 -26.02 11.98
C ALA A 142 17.29 -25.49 10.84
N GLU A 143 17.73 -24.46 10.12
CA GLU A 143 17.04 -23.93 8.94
C GLU A 143 16.89 -24.99 7.84
N THR A 144 17.98 -25.70 7.53
CA THR A 144 17.99 -26.79 6.53
C THR A 144 17.04 -27.92 6.95
N ALA A 145 16.98 -28.23 8.25
CA ALA A 145 16.08 -29.24 8.80
C ALA A 145 14.60 -28.86 8.60
N VAL A 146 14.24 -27.60 8.86
CA VAL A 146 12.88 -27.07 8.65
C VAL A 146 12.49 -27.14 7.17
N ASP A 147 13.38 -26.74 6.27
CA ASP A 147 13.12 -26.80 4.82
C ASP A 147 12.92 -28.24 4.33
N PHE A 148 13.67 -29.21 4.84
CA PHE A 148 13.43 -30.62 4.51
C PHE A 148 12.12 -31.17 5.05
N ILE A 149 11.67 -30.74 6.24
CA ILE A 149 10.35 -31.11 6.77
C ILE A 149 9.25 -30.57 5.84
N LEU A 150 9.33 -29.29 5.46
CA LEU A 150 8.35 -28.65 4.59
C LEU A 150 8.37 -29.25 3.18
N LEU A 151 9.56 -29.51 2.63
CA LEU A 151 9.73 -30.15 1.33
C LEU A 151 9.21 -31.58 1.34
N SER A 152 9.44 -32.33 2.43
CA SER A 152 8.89 -33.68 2.64
C SER A 152 7.35 -33.65 2.60
N VAL A 153 6.72 -32.74 3.34
CA VAL A 153 5.26 -32.54 3.31
C VAL A 153 4.79 -32.19 1.91
N ALA A 154 5.46 -31.27 1.23
CA ALA A 154 5.11 -30.86 -0.13
C ALA A 154 5.18 -32.03 -1.12
N LEU A 155 6.27 -32.82 -1.09
CA LEU A 155 6.46 -34.00 -1.94
C LEU A 155 5.48 -35.13 -1.61
N TRP A 156 5.17 -35.36 -0.33
CA TRP A 156 4.23 -36.39 0.12
C TRP A 156 2.79 -36.14 -0.37
N LEU A 157 2.41 -34.87 -0.40
CA LEU A 157 1.10 -34.40 -0.85
C LEU A 157 1.02 -34.30 -2.38
N THR A 158 2.15 -34.25 -3.08
CA THR A 158 2.22 -34.24 -4.55
C THR A 158 1.99 -35.66 -5.11
N GLY A 159 1.11 -35.81 -6.11
CA GLY A 159 1.02 -37.05 -6.92
C GLY A 159 -0.18 -38.00 -6.72
N GLY A 160 -1.31 -37.56 -6.15
CA GLY A 160 -2.51 -38.42 -6.01
C GLY A 160 -3.07 -38.96 -7.35
N SER A 161 -3.57 -40.20 -7.37
CA SER A 161 -4.10 -40.86 -8.58
C SER A 161 -5.28 -40.09 -9.21
N ARG A 162 -5.41 -40.11 -10.54
CA ARG A 162 -6.48 -39.42 -11.30
C ARG A 162 -7.91 -39.74 -10.78
N GLN A 163 -8.11 -40.93 -10.20
CA GLN A 163 -9.39 -41.42 -9.68
C GLN A 163 -9.79 -40.87 -8.29
N THR A 164 -8.86 -40.37 -7.48
CA THR A 164 -9.14 -39.82 -6.13
C THR A 164 -9.38 -38.30 -6.11
N ARG A 165 -9.28 -37.65 -7.29
CA ARG A 165 -9.20 -36.18 -7.46
C ARG A 165 -10.52 -35.41 -7.44
N LYS A 166 -11.67 -36.07 -7.27
CA LYS A 166 -12.99 -35.39 -7.17
C LYS A 166 -13.43 -35.09 -5.72
N SER A 167 -12.70 -35.57 -4.70
CA SER A 167 -13.06 -35.32 -3.29
C SER A 167 -12.49 -33.99 -2.77
N THR A 168 -13.21 -33.31 -1.87
CA THR A 168 -12.77 -32.09 -1.18
C THR A 168 -11.40 -32.28 -0.51
N ARG A 169 -11.11 -33.48 0.01
CA ARG A 169 -9.84 -33.83 0.65
C ARG A 169 -8.65 -33.79 -0.31
N ALA A 170 -8.84 -34.19 -1.57
CA ALA A 170 -7.81 -34.12 -2.60
C ALA A 170 -7.49 -32.66 -3.02
N ARG A 171 -8.46 -31.75 -2.88
CA ARG A 171 -8.25 -30.32 -3.13
C ARG A 171 -7.35 -29.69 -2.07
N TRP A 172 -7.65 -29.96 -0.80
CA TRP A 172 -6.83 -29.48 0.31
C TRP A 172 -5.40 -30.01 0.29
N SER A 173 -5.17 -31.26 -0.14
CA SER A 173 -3.80 -31.79 -0.27
C SER A 173 -2.98 -31.06 -1.33
N ILE A 174 -3.59 -30.68 -2.47
CA ILE A 174 -2.88 -29.94 -3.53
C ILE A 174 -2.56 -28.52 -3.07
N ILE A 175 -3.51 -27.85 -2.37
CA ILE A 175 -3.28 -26.53 -1.79
C ILE A 175 -2.15 -26.58 -0.77
N ALA A 176 -2.19 -27.54 0.15
CA ALA A 176 -1.15 -27.72 1.16
C ALA A 176 0.22 -28.01 0.51
N ALA A 177 0.30 -28.81 -0.55
CA ALA A 177 1.54 -29.04 -1.29
C ALA A 177 2.11 -27.75 -1.90
N VAL A 178 1.27 -26.90 -2.49
CA VAL A 178 1.67 -25.59 -3.06
C VAL A 178 2.13 -24.64 -1.97
N ILE A 179 1.41 -24.56 -0.85
CA ILE A 179 1.79 -23.71 0.29
C ILE A 179 3.14 -24.15 0.86
N SER A 180 3.32 -25.45 1.12
CA SER A 180 4.59 -25.98 1.63
C SER A 180 5.74 -25.73 0.64
N GLY A 181 5.53 -25.93 -0.66
CA GLY A 181 6.53 -25.62 -1.69
C GLY A 181 6.89 -24.14 -1.75
N LEU A 182 5.91 -23.25 -1.60
CA LEU A 182 6.13 -21.81 -1.51
C LEU A 182 6.95 -21.44 -0.27
N LEU A 183 6.64 -22.02 0.87
CA LEU A 183 7.33 -21.78 2.14
C LEU A 183 8.82 -22.17 2.05
N VAL A 184 9.12 -23.34 1.47
CA VAL A 184 10.50 -23.78 1.18
C VAL A 184 11.22 -22.77 0.27
N THR A 185 10.57 -22.32 -0.80
CA THR A 185 11.19 -21.34 -1.72
C THR A 185 11.45 -20.01 -1.04
N ILE A 186 10.58 -19.55 -0.14
CA ILE A 186 10.75 -18.29 0.60
C ILE A 186 11.93 -18.38 1.55
N LEU A 187 12.00 -19.44 2.35
CA LEU A 187 13.08 -19.67 3.31
C LEU A 187 14.43 -19.75 2.59
N ALA A 188 14.49 -20.49 1.48
CA ALA A 188 15.65 -20.57 0.62
C ALA A 188 16.08 -19.20 0.04
N LEU A 189 15.14 -18.41 -0.48
CA LEU A 189 15.43 -17.07 -1.02
C LEU A 189 15.89 -16.10 0.08
N ALA A 190 15.39 -16.25 1.31
CA ALA A 190 15.85 -15.48 2.47
C ALA A 190 17.32 -15.71 2.77
N VAL A 191 17.77 -16.98 2.69
CA VAL A 191 19.17 -17.31 2.85
C VAL A 191 20.01 -16.78 1.69
N ILE A 192 19.58 -16.97 0.44
CA ILE A 192 20.30 -16.46 -0.74
C ILE A 192 20.50 -14.93 -0.65
N LEU A 193 19.44 -14.20 -0.26
CA LEU A 193 19.55 -12.76 -0.11
C LEU A 193 20.46 -12.36 1.06
N SER A 194 20.48 -13.15 2.14
CA SER A 194 21.41 -12.94 3.25
C SER A 194 22.87 -13.01 2.77
N TYR A 195 23.22 -14.01 1.96
CA TYR A 195 24.55 -14.10 1.35
C TYR A 195 24.89 -12.90 0.45
N LEU A 196 23.90 -12.37 -0.29
CA LEU A 196 24.07 -11.21 -1.17
C LEU A 196 24.24 -9.89 -0.41
N THR A 197 23.74 -9.79 0.82
CA THR A 197 23.61 -8.51 1.54
C THR A 197 24.54 -8.37 2.73
N LEU A 198 24.86 -9.47 3.43
CA LEU A 198 25.65 -9.46 4.67
C LEU A 198 27.03 -10.11 4.53
N GLY A 199 27.37 -10.67 3.36
CA GLY A 199 28.64 -11.38 3.15
C GLY A 199 28.60 -12.87 3.52
N LEU A 200 29.77 -13.52 3.52
CA LEU A 200 29.94 -14.95 3.79
C LEU A 200 30.01 -15.22 5.31
N GLY A 201 28.89 -15.62 5.93
CA GLY A 201 28.84 -15.90 7.38
C GLY A 201 28.82 -14.59 8.17
N GLU A 202 28.04 -14.41 9.23
CA GLU A 202 27.91 -15.30 10.39
C GLU A 202 26.49 -15.20 10.99
N TYR A 203 26.05 -16.31 11.59
CA TYR A 203 24.76 -16.56 12.23
C TYR A 203 23.48 -16.48 11.37
N GLY A 204 22.85 -17.65 11.19
CA GLY A 204 21.48 -17.85 10.76
C GLY A 204 20.47 -17.50 11.85
N TRP A 205 19.22 -17.89 11.67
CA TRP A 205 18.13 -17.50 12.56
C TRP A 205 18.36 -18.06 13.96
N PHE A 206 18.07 -17.26 14.99
CA PHE A 206 18.23 -17.63 16.40
C PHE A 206 19.66 -18.02 16.82
N GLY A 207 20.69 -17.53 16.10
CA GLY A 207 22.09 -17.80 16.46
C GLY A 207 22.65 -19.16 15.99
N PHE A 208 21.94 -19.86 15.09
CA PHE A 208 22.45 -21.10 14.48
C PHE A 208 23.32 -20.82 13.26
N ALA A 209 24.11 -21.78 12.77
CA ALA A 209 24.87 -21.59 11.52
C ALA A 209 23.94 -21.45 10.29
N ILE A 210 24.31 -20.59 9.33
CA ILE A 210 23.58 -20.41 8.07
C ILE A 210 23.74 -21.67 7.20
N MET A 211 22.68 -22.09 6.50
CA MET A 211 22.82 -23.16 5.50
C MET A 211 23.71 -22.74 4.32
N ALA A 212 24.45 -23.67 3.72
CA ALA A 212 25.30 -23.34 2.57
C ALA A 212 24.51 -22.71 1.40
N LEU A 213 25.10 -21.75 0.69
CA LEU A 213 24.41 -21.02 -0.40
C LEU A 213 23.85 -21.96 -1.49
N HIS A 214 24.60 -22.99 -1.87
CA HIS A 214 24.14 -23.97 -2.85
C HIS A 214 23.02 -24.89 -2.31
N THR A 215 22.97 -25.15 -0.99
CA THR A 215 21.84 -25.79 -0.32
C THR A 215 20.57 -24.96 -0.48
N ALA A 216 20.66 -23.65 -0.24
CA ALA A 216 19.52 -22.73 -0.43
C ALA A 216 19.05 -22.69 -1.89
N ILE A 217 19.98 -22.62 -2.86
CA ILE A 217 19.65 -22.66 -4.29
C ILE A 217 18.89 -23.95 -4.65
N LEU A 218 19.31 -25.10 -4.14
CA LEU A 218 18.63 -26.37 -4.37
C LEU A 218 17.20 -26.39 -3.80
N PHE A 219 16.99 -25.85 -2.60
CA PHE A 219 15.65 -25.72 -2.02
C PHE A 219 14.75 -24.80 -2.84
N ALA A 220 15.28 -23.66 -3.32
CA ALA A 220 14.53 -22.77 -4.20
C ALA A 220 14.10 -23.49 -5.49
N ILE A 221 15.02 -24.22 -6.13
CA ILE A 221 14.77 -25.00 -7.36
C ILE A 221 13.71 -26.09 -7.10
N LEU A 222 13.83 -26.86 -6.02
CA LEU A 222 12.91 -27.95 -5.69
C LEU A 222 11.53 -27.43 -5.28
N GLY A 223 11.46 -26.35 -4.49
CA GLY A 223 10.20 -25.71 -4.10
C GLY A 223 9.42 -25.19 -5.30
N VAL A 224 10.09 -24.47 -6.22
CA VAL A 224 9.48 -24.00 -7.48
C VAL A 224 9.00 -25.17 -8.34
N ALA A 225 9.76 -26.26 -8.42
CA ALA A 225 9.37 -27.45 -9.16
C ALA A 225 8.09 -28.11 -8.58
N VAL A 226 7.98 -28.18 -7.26
CA VAL A 226 6.77 -28.72 -6.59
C VAL A 226 5.55 -27.82 -6.84
N ILE A 227 5.71 -26.49 -6.79
CA ILE A 227 4.65 -25.54 -7.12
C ILE A 227 4.20 -25.76 -8.58
N ALA A 228 5.14 -25.83 -9.52
CA ALA A 228 4.86 -25.96 -10.95
C ALA A 228 4.06 -27.25 -11.29
N ILE A 229 4.41 -28.39 -10.68
CA ILE A 229 3.69 -29.66 -10.89
C ILE A 229 2.24 -29.58 -10.38
N ASN A 230 2.03 -28.97 -9.21
CA ASN A 230 0.72 -28.92 -8.58
C ASN A 230 -0.18 -27.83 -9.20
N TRP A 231 0.39 -26.75 -9.70
CA TRP A 231 -0.32 -25.65 -10.38
C TRP A 231 -1.00 -26.09 -11.69
N GLN A 232 -0.47 -27.14 -12.35
CA GLN A 232 -1.01 -27.67 -13.62
C GLN A 232 -2.32 -28.44 -13.45
N GLN A 233 -2.71 -28.82 -12.22
CA GLN A 233 -3.86 -29.70 -11.95
C GLN A 233 -5.19 -28.91 -11.84
N GLN A 234 -5.55 -28.21 -12.92
CA GLN A 234 -6.57 -27.15 -13.00
C GLN A 234 -8.01 -27.49 -12.56
N ASP A 235 -8.43 -28.76 -12.52
CA ASP A 235 -9.82 -29.13 -12.17
C ASP A 235 -10.15 -29.02 -10.66
N VAL A 236 -9.13 -28.78 -9.84
CA VAL A 236 -9.21 -28.89 -8.37
C VAL A 236 -9.40 -27.51 -7.73
N LEU A 237 -8.89 -26.46 -8.36
CA LEU A 237 -8.79 -25.11 -7.81
C LEU A 237 -9.71 -24.14 -8.57
N GLN A 238 -11.02 -24.32 -8.43
CA GLN A 238 -11.98 -23.27 -8.74
C GLN A 238 -11.97 -22.24 -7.60
N TRP A 239 -11.00 -21.34 -7.62
CA TRP A 239 -11.02 -20.18 -6.73
C TRP A 239 -12.10 -19.21 -7.22
N SER A 240 -12.79 -18.55 -6.28
CA SER A 240 -13.60 -17.37 -6.61
C SER A 240 -12.75 -16.19 -7.11
N LEU A 241 -11.45 -16.23 -6.81
CA LEU A 241 -10.43 -15.27 -7.20
C LEU A 241 -9.68 -15.74 -8.46
N SER A 242 -9.29 -14.79 -9.31
CA SER A 242 -8.47 -15.07 -10.49
C SER A 242 -7.12 -15.70 -10.11
N LYS A 243 -6.52 -16.48 -11.02
CA LYS A 243 -5.18 -17.09 -10.82
C LYS A 243 -4.14 -16.05 -10.42
N TYR A 244 -4.20 -14.87 -11.01
CA TYR A 244 -3.29 -13.76 -10.73
C TYR A 244 -3.45 -13.18 -9.33
N THR A 245 -4.69 -13.06 -8.84
CA THR A 245 -4.96 -12.59 -7.46
C THR A 245 -4.52 -13.59 -6.42
N THR A 246 -4.64 -14.90 -6.67
CA THR A 246 -4.14 -15.93 -5.76
C THR A 246 -2.62 -15.94 -5.70
N VAL A 247 -1.93 -15.80 -6.85
CA VAL A 247 -0.46 -15.65 -6.88
C VAL A 247 -0.04 -14.39 -6.15
N ALA A 248 -0.69 -13.25 -6.42
CA ALA A 248 -0.37 -11.99 -5.75
C ALA A 248 -0.53 -12.09 -4.23
N PHE A 249 -1.63 -12.69 -3.75
CA PHE A 249 -1.84 -12.91 -2.32
C PHE A 249 -0.80 -13.84 -1.70
N ALA A 250 -0.46 -14.94 -2.39
CA ALA A 250 0.59 -15.87 -1.95
C ALA A 250 1.96 -15.17 -1.88
N CYS A 251 2.32 -14.37 -2.89
CA CYS A 251 3.53 -13.55 -2.90
C CYS A 251 3.51 -12.48 -1.80
N GLY A 252 2.35 -11.90 -1.47
CA GLY A 252 2.19 -10.96 -0.37
C GLY A 252 2.44 -11.62 1.00
N MET A 253 1.81 -12.77 1.26
CA MET A 253 2.08 -13.55 2.49
C MET A 253 3.53 -14.00 2.57
N ALA A 254 4.09 -14.44 1.44
CA ALA A 254 5.49 -14.83 1.32
C ALA A 254 6.44 -13.71 1.75
N LEU A 255 6.19 -12.51 1.23
CA LEU A 255 6.95 -11.31 1.56
C LEU A 255 6.80 -10.92 3.04
N LEU A 256 5.59 -11.02 3.62
CA LEU A 256 5.38 -10.72 5.04
C LEU A 256 6.13 -11.69 5.95
N VAL A 257 6.06 -12.99 5.66
CA VAL A 257 6.80 -14.03 6.38
C VAL A 257 8.30 -13.77 6.26
N PHE A 258 8.78 -13.45 5.05
CA PHE A 258 10.18 -13.08 4.81
C PHE A 258 10.64 -11.85 5.61
N VAL A 259 9.86 -10.77 5.63
CA VAL A 259 10.17 -9.54 6.37
C VAL A 259 10.18 -9.82 7.87
N GLY A 260 9.17 -10.53 8.37
CA GLY A 260 9.07 -10.86 9.79
C GLY A 260 10.27 -11.67 10.28
N LEU A 261 10.70 -12.65 9.50
CA LEU A 261 11.78 -13.53 9.91
C LEU A 261 13.16 -12.88 9.79
N ASN A 262 13.41 -12.08 8.75
CA ASN A 262 14.62 -11.25 8.69
C ASN A 262 14.69 -10.23 9.83
N THR A 263 13.56 -9.62 10.17
CA THR A 263 13.48 -8.67 11.28
C THR A 263 13.79 -9.36 12.62
N SER A 264 13.21 -10.53 12.86
CA SER A 264 13.49 -11.32 14.06
C SER A 264 14.96 -11.72 14.16
N ARG A 265 15.60 -12.08 13.03
CA ARG A 265 17.03 -12.39 13.02
C ARG A 265 17.89 -11.17 13.35
N SER A 266 17.63 -10.04 12.71
CA SER A 266 18.35 -8.79 12.98
C SER A 266 18.22 -8.38 14.44
N GLN A 267 17.04 -8.49 15.03
CA GLN A 267 16.80 -8.19 16.44
C GLN A 267 17.59 -9.11 17.37
N PHE A 268 17.62 -10.41 17.10
CA PHE A 268 18.42 -11.36 17.87
C PHE A 268 19.92 -11.02 17.81
N TRP A 269 20.44 -10.78 16.60
CA TRP A 269 21.85 -10.45 16.41
C TRP A 269 22.23 -9.14 17.11
N MET A 270 21.42 -8.09 16.96
CA MET A 270 21.63 -6.83 17.66
C MET A 270 21.57 -6.98 19.18
N SER A 271 20.67 -7.83 19.70
CA SER A 271 20.62 -8.16 21.13
C SER A 271 21.90 -8.83 21.60
N GLU A 272 22.46 -9.74 20.81
CA GLU A 272 23.70 -10.45 21.13
C GLU A 272 24.91 -9.51 21.08
N THR A 273 25.05 -8.70 20.02
CA THR A 273 26.11 -7.70 19.90
C THR A 273 26.04 -6.66 21.02
N ASN A 274 24.82 -6.23 21.41
CA ASN A 274 24.66 -5.32 22.55
C ASN A 274 25.04 -5.97 23.88
N ARG A 275 24.80 -7.28 24.04
CA ARG A 275 25.25 -8.04 25.22
C ARG A 275 26.78 -8.10 25.28
N GLN A 276 27.45 -8.35 24.16
CA GLN A 276 28.91 -8.33 24.06
C GLN A 276 29.47 -6.94 24.39
N ILE A 277 28.93 -5.87 23.79
CA ILE A 277 29.32 -4.48 24.10
C ILE A 277 29.19 -4.21 25.61
N ALA A 278 28.04 -4.55 26.22
CA ALA A 278 27.81 -4.32 27.64
C ALA A 278 28.73 -5.15 28.54
N HIS A 279 29.16 -6.33 28.09
CA HIS A 279 30.12 -7.18 28.81
C HIS A 279 31.53 -6.57 28.76
N THR A 280 32.01 -6.17 27.57
CA THR A 280 33.33 -5.52 27.41
C THR A 280 33.37 -4.16 28.13
N GLU A 281 32.31 -3.36 28.09
CA GLU A 281 32.22 -2.10 28.85
C GLU A 281 32.27 -2.33 30.37
N ARG A 282 31.71 -3.44 30.87
CA ARG A 282 31.80 -3.79 32.29
C ARG A 282 33.20 -4.27 32.68
N MET A 283 33.83 -5.07 31.81
CA MET A 283 35.21 -5.53 32.01
C MET A 283 36.19 -4.35 32.12
N LEU A 284 36.05 -3.33 31.26
CA LEU A 284 36.84 -2.10 31.35
C LEU A 284 36.69 -1.42 32.73
N ALA A 285 35.46 -1.25 33.20
CA ALA A 285 35.19 -0.64 34.50
C ALA A 285 35.73 -1.47 35.68
N ASP A 286 35.64 -2.80 35.61
CA ASP A 286 36.17 -3.69 36.64
C ASP A 286 37.72 -3.68 36.65
N THR A 287 38.34 -3.51 35.48
CA THR A 287 39.80 -3.41 35.38
C THR A 287 40.33 -2.08 35.92
N ASP A 288 39.62 -0.96 35.71
CA ASP A 288 39.92 0.34 36.33
C ASP A 288 39.87 0.25 37.87
N ASN A 289 38.93 -0.51 38.42
CA ASN A 289 38.82 -0.73 39.87
C ASN A 289 40.02 -1.52 40.44
N VAL A 290 40.61 -2.44 39.65
CA VAL A 290 41.83 -3.16 40.03
C VAL A 290 43.03 -2.20 40.05
N LEU A 291 43.15 -1.31 39.06
CA LEU A 291 44.19 -0.27 39.03
C LEU A 291 44.13 0.63 40.25
N LEU A 292 42.93 1.12 40.62
CA LEU A 292 42.74 1.97 41.81
C LEU A 292 43.24 1.27 43.09
N GLY A 293 42.91 -0.02 43.26
CA GLY A 293 43.37 -0.78 44.43
C GLY A 293 44.90 -0.94 44.49
N ILE A 294 45.56 -1.07 43.34
CA ILE A 294 47.04 -1.17 43.27
C ILE A 294 47.69 0.17 43.58
N ILE A 295 47.13 1.27 43.06
CA ILE A 295 47.61 2.62 43.38
C ILE A 295 47.47 2.88 44.89
N ASP A 296 46.34 2.53 45.50
CA ASP A 296 46.13 2.65 46.95
C ASP A 296 47.12 1.80 47.75
N ALA A 297 47.36 0.55 47.33
CA ALA A 297 48.37 -0.31 47.94
C ALA A 297 49.77 0.32 47.84
N GLN A 298 50.11 0.90 46.69
CA GLN A 298 51.40 1.55 46.49
C GLN A 298 51.56 2.82 47.33
N VAL A 299 50.55 3.70 47.38
CA VAL A 299 50.56 4.92 48.21
C VAL A 299 50.79 4.56 49.68
N HIS A 300 50.01 3.62 50.21
CA HIS A 300 50.14 3.22 51.61
C HIS A 300 51.44 2.47 51.91
N SER A 301 51.95 1.68 50.96
CA SER A 301 53.28 1.07 51.10
C SER A 301 54.37 2.15 51.19
N ARG A 302 54.32 3.18 50.34
CA ARG A 302 55.29 4.28 50.32
C ARG A 302 55.24 5.10 51.61
N ASP A 303 54.04 5.47 52.06
CA ASP A 303 53.86 6.20 53.32
C ASP A 303 54.43 5.42 54.50
N TYR A 304 54.21 4.10 54.56
CA TYR A 304 54.81 3.23 55.57
C TYR A 304 56.34 3.20 55.49
N LEU A 305 56.92 3.15 54.29
CA LEU A 305 58.38 3.13 54.11
C LEU A 305 59.03 4.43 54.58
N ILE A 306 58.39 5.57 54.32
CA ILE A 306 58.88 6.90 54.71
C ILE A 306 58.71 7.14 56.21
N THR A 307 57.52 6.85 56.75
CA THR A 307 57.14 7.24 58.13
C THR A 307 57.44 6.16 59.16
N GLY A 308 57.40 4.87 58.76
CA GLY A 308 57.44 3.73 59.67
C GLY A 308 56.16 3.50 60.47
N ASP A 309 55.08 4.26 60.21
CA ASP A 309 53.83 4.15 60.97
C ASP A 309 53.00 2.93 60.55
N GLU A 310 52.76 2.03 61.51
CA GLU A 310 51.99 0.79 61.31
C GLU A 310 50.55 1.03 60.79
N GLN A 311 49.98 2.23 60.94
CA GLN A 311 48.67 2.54 60.38
C GLN A 311 48.67 2.44 58.84
N HIS A 312 49.72 2.93 58.18
CA HIS A 312 49.87 2.81 56.73
C HIS A 312 50.09 1.36 56.28
N LEU A 313 50.79 0.55 57.09
CA LEU A 313 50.94 -0.88 56.83
C LEU A 313 49.60 -1.63 56.86
N LYS A 314 48.70 -1.28 57.80
CA LYS A 314 47.34 -1.85 57.84
C LYS A 314 46.52 -1.48 56.60
N HIS A 315 46.61 -0.22 56.15
CA HIS A 315 45.92 0.21 54.94
C HIS A 315 46.47 -0.47 53.69
N TYR A 316 47.80 -0.65 53.59
CA TYR A 316 48.41 -1.45 52.52
C TYR A 316 47.90 -2.89 52.52
N LEU A 317 47.89 -3.57 53.67
CA LEU A 317 47.42 -4.96 53.76
C LEU A 317 45.95 -5.09 53.37
N SER A 318 45.12 -4.09 53.72
CA SER A 318 43.73 -4.01 53.30
C SER A 318 43.60 -3.82 51.79
N ALA A 319 44.32 -2.86 51.21
CA ALA A 319 44.31 -2.58 49.76
C ALA A 319 44.81 -3.79 48.96
N LYS A 320 45.87 -4.47 49.44
CA LYS A 320 46.38 -5.71 48.85
C LYS A 320 45.35 -6.82 48.87
N ALA A 321 44.63 -7.01 49.98
CA ALA A 321 43.59 -8.03 50.08
C ALA A 321 42.44 -7.72 49.11
N ASP A 322 41.98 -6.47 49.07
CA ASP A 322 40.93 -6.00 48.16
C ASP A 322 41.31 -6.17 46.69
N SER A 323 42.54 -5.80 46.30
CA SER A 323 43.05 -6.01 44.93
C SER A 323 43.10 -7.49 44.53
N ASN A 324 43.48 -8.40 45.43
CA ASN A 324 43.48 -9.83 45.12
C ASN A 324 42.06 -10.37 44.97
N THR A 325 41.12 -9.96 45.83
CA THR A 325 39.72 -10.36 45.71
C THR A 325 39.10 -9.87 44.40
N LYS A 326 39.33 -8.61 44.02
CA LYS A 326 38.87 -8.06 42.74
C LYS A 326 39.49 -8.78 41.54
N LEU A 327 40.77 -9.15 41.62
CA LEU A 327 41.43 -9.91 40.55
C LEU A 327 40.84 -11.31 40.39
N ASP A 328 40.49 -11.98 41.50
CA ASP A 328 39.82 -13.28 41.48
C ASP A 328 38.38 -13.18 40.93
N GLU A 329 37.64 -12.13 41.28
CA GLU A 329 36.30 -11.86 40.72
C GLU A 329 36.35 -11.64 39.21
N LEU A 330 37.36 -10.90 38.73
CA LEU A 330 37.58 -10.63 37.32
C LEU A 330 38.01 -11.90 36.58
N TYR A 331 38.84 -12.76 37.19
CA TYR A 331 39.18 -14.09 36.66
C TYR A 331 37.94 -14.97 36.45
N GLN A 332 37.05 -15.05 37.46
CA GLN A 332 35.83 -15.86 37.36
C GLN A 332 34.89 -15.37 36.27
N THR A 333 34.85 -14.05 36.06
CA THR A 333 34.00 -13.42 35.05
C THR A 333 34.53 -13.67 33.64
N GLU A 334 35.84 -13.55 33.42
CA GLU A 334 36.46 -13.70 32.09
C GLU A 334 36.64 -15.16 31.64
N PHE A 335 36.90 -16.09 32.56
CA PHE A 335 36.91 -17.51 32.19
C PHE A 335 35.50 -18.05 31.91
N ALA A 336 34.45 -17.43 32.48
CA ALA A 336 33.07 -17.76 32.19
C ALA A 336 32.57 -17.22 30.84
N SER A 337 33.18 -16.15 30.30
CA SER A 337 32.81 -15.57 29.00
C SER A 337 33.25 -16.44 27.81
N GLY A 338 34.39 -17.12 27.94
CA GLY A 338 34.89 -18.06 26.92
C GLY A 338 35.52 -17.40 25.69
N GLU A 339 35.69 -16.07 25.71
CA GLU A 339 36.26 -15.30 24.60
C GLU A 339 37.80 -15.34 24.65
N PRO A 340 38.49 -15.84 23.60
CA PRO A 340 39.95 -16.01 23.61
C PRO A 340 40.73 -14.70 23.77
N GLU A 341 40.20 -13.61 23.20
CA GLU A 341 40.83 -12.29 23.22
C GLU A 341 40.81 -11.70 24.64
N HIS A 342 39.64 -11.72 25.30
CA HIS A 342 39.51 -11.25 26.68
C HIS A 342 40.31 -12.11 27.68
N GLN A 343 40.36 -13.44 27.49
CA GLN A 343 41.20 -14.32 28.32
C GLN A 343 42.69 -14.00 28.19
N GLN A 344 43.13 -13.66 26.97
CA GLN A 344 44.51 -13.27 26.73
C GLN A 344 44.83 -11.90 27.37
N HIS A 345 43.91 -10.93 27.29
CA HIS A 345 44.06 -9.62 27.93
C HIS A 345 44.12 -9.76 29.45
N PHE A 346 43.20 -10.52 30.03
CA PHE A 346 43.18 -10.84 31.45
C PHE A 346 44.49 -11.45 31.94
N THR A 347 45.00 -12.47 31.23
CA THR A 347 46.24 -13.17 31.63
C THR A 347 47.44 -12.22 31.67
N ARG A 348 47.50 -11.23 30.76
CA ARG A 348 48.57 -10.20 30.78
C ARG A 348 48.42 -9.27 31.98
N ILE A 349 47.20 -8.80 32.25
CA ILE A 349 46.89 -7.91 33.39
C ILE A 349 47.20 -8.63 34.70
N GLU A 350 46.71 -9.86 34.88
CA GLU A 350 46.92 -10.68 36.07
C GLU A 350 48.41 -10.87 36.40
N ALA A 351 49.23 -11.15 35.39
CA ALA A 351 50.67 -11.32 35.55
C ALA A 351 51.34 -10.04 36.07
N GLN A 352 50.96 -8.87 35.54
CA GLN A 352 51.49 -7.57 35.97
C GLN A 352 51.03 -7.20 37.37
N VAL A 353 49.74 -7.38 37.69
CA VAL A 353 49.19 -7.14 39.03
C VAL A 353 49.90 -7.98 40.10
N LYS A 354 50.09 -9.28 39.83
CA LYS A 354 50.80 -10.17 40.74
C LYS A 354 52.25 -9.74 40.94
N ALA A 355 52.93 -9.32 39.88
CA ALA A 355 54.30 -8.80 39.97
C ALA A 355 54.37 -7.53 40.85
N GLN A 356 53.43 -6.58 40.71
CA GLN A 356 53.35 -5.40 41.57
C GLN A 356 53.18 -5.76 43.04
N LEU A 357 52.16 -6.56 43.36
CA LEU A 357 51.83 -6.88 44.74
C LEU A 357 52.93 -7.71 45.42
N GLN A 358 53.64 -8.55 44.66
CA GLN A 358 54.81 -9.27 45.13
C GLN A 358 55.98 -8.34 45.42
N TRP A 359 56.29 -7.40 44.53
CA TRP A 359 57.34 -6.41 44.73
C TRP A 359 57.04 -5.49 45.93
N LEU A 360 55.80 -4.98 46.05
CA LEU A 360 55.36 -4.18 47.19
C LEU A 360 55.56 -4.92 48.52
N GLN A 361 55.26 -6.23 48.54
CA GLN A 361 55.48 -7.06 49.72
C GLN A 361 56.97 -7.20 50.06
N GLN A 362 57.82 -7.46 49.06
CA GLN A 362 59.25 -7.62 49.25
C GLN A 362 59.91 -6.37 49.87
N ILE A 363 59.45 -5.18 49.49
CA ILE A 363 59.99 -3.94 50.04
C ILE A 363 59.52 -3.71 51.49
N ILE A 364 58.26 -4.03 51.80
CA ILE A 364 57.75 -3.96 53.17
C ILE A 364 58.52 -4.91 54.08
N ASP A 365 58.78 -6.15 53.62
CA ASP A 365 59.56 -7.15 54.35
C ASP A 365 61.03 -6.69 54.53
N ALA A 366 61.61 -6.07 53.49
CA ALA A 366 62.96 -5.49 53.53
C ALA A 366 63.07 -4.35 54.56
N ARG A 367 62.04 -3.52 54.69
CA ARG A 367 61.99 -2.45 55.71
C ARG A 367 61.89 -3.03 57.11
N GLN A 368 61.05 -4.04 57.32
CA GLN A 368 60.88 -4.71 58.62
C GLN A 368 62.16 -5.43 59.08
N THR A 369 63.01 -5.85 58.16
CA THR A 369 64.28 -6.57 58.45
C THR A 369 65.51 -5.68 58.61
N GLY A 370 65.35 -4.34 58.52
CA GLY A 370 66.41 -3.37 58.82
C GLY A 370 67.40 -3.11 57.68
N MET A 371 66.93 -3.08 56.43
CA MET A 371 67.75 -2.89 55.24
C MET A 371 68.31 -1.45 55.07
N ASN A 372 69.46 -1.32 54.38
CA ASN A 372 70.12 -0.02 54.16
C ASN A 372 69.40 0.89 53.15
N GLU A 373 69.61 2.21 53.28
CA GLU A 373 68.93 3.27 52.53
C GLU A 373 69.21 3.24 51.00
N ALA A 374 70.42 2.86 50.59
CA ALA A 374 70.80 2.79 49.18
C ALA A 374 70.10 1.63 48.44
N THR A 375 69.83 0.54 49.15
CA THR A 375 69.13 -0.63 48.61
C THR A 375 67.63 -0.36 48.53
N LEU A 376 67.09 0.38 49.52
CA LEU A 376 65.70 0.85 49.51
C LEU A 376 65.42 1.79 48.33
N SER A 377 66.33 2.72 48.01
CA SER A 377 66.17 3.64 46.87
C SER A 377 66.18 2.91 45.52
N ASN A 378 67.07 1.92 45.33
CA ASN A 378 67.08 1.13 44.10
C ASN A 378 65.82 0.26 43.97
N MET A 379 65.33 -0.28 45.09
CA MET A 379 64.09 -1.04 45.11
C MET A 379 62.90 -0.17 44.72
N LEU A 380 62.78 1.06 45.27
CA LEU A 380 61.72 2.02 44.95
C LEU A 380 61.65 2.38 43.45
N ASN A 381 62.80 2.61 42.80
CA ASN A 381 62.85 2.88 41.35
C ASN A 381 62.32 1.70 40.53
N HIS A 382 62.63 0.46 40.93
CA HIS A 382 62.12 -0.74 40.24
C HIS A 382 60.59 -0.87 40.32
N GLY A 383 59.96 -0.31 41.36
CA GLY A 383 58.50 -0.25 41.49
C GLY A 383 57.84 0.76 40.60
N GLU A 384 58.48 1.90 40.36
CA GLU A 384 58.00 2.88 39.39
C GLU A 384 58.05 2.28 37.98
N ASP A 385 59.15 1.61 37.60
CA ASP A 385 59.25 0.90 36.31
C ASP A 385 58.16 -0.18 36.16
N LEU A 386 57.89 -0.90 37.24
CA LEU A 386 56.86 -1.92 37.30
C LEU A 386 55.47 -1.28 37.11
N LEU A 387 55.16 -0.20 37.82
CA LEU A 387 53.87 0.50 37.71
C LEU A 387 53.66 1.11 36.30
N ASP A 388 54.71 1.68 35.71
CA ASP A 388 54.65 2.23 34.36
C ASP A 388 54.41 1.14 33.31
N ASN A 389 55.02 -0.03 33.46
CA ASN A 389 54.71 -1.20 32.63
C ASN A 389 53.27 -1.69 32.82
N PHE A 390 52.76 -1.68 34.05
CA PHE A 390 51.37 -2.04 34.32
C PHE A 390 50.38 -1.06 33.67
N ARG A 391 50.61 0.25 33.83
CA ARG A 391 49.81 1.31 33.18
C ARG A 391 49.85 1.18 31.66
N SER A 392 51.04 0.98 31.07
CA SER A 392 51.16 0.78 29.63
C SER A 392 50.42 -0.46 29.13
N THR A 393 50.41 -1.55 29.90
CA THR A 393 49.68 -2.78 29.54
C THR A 393 48.18 -2.56 29.62
N LEU A 394 47.72 -1.81 30.62
CA LEU A 394 46.32 -1.47 30.80
C LEU A 394 45.82 -0.50 29.72
N ASP A 395 46.57 0.56 29.43
CA ASP A 395 46.25 1.52 28.36
C ASP A 395 46.15 0.81 27.00
N GLN A 396 47.05 -0.15 26.74
CA GLN A 396 47.00 -0.96 25.54
C GLN A 396 45.74 -1.83 25.49
N ALA A 397 45.45 -2.58 26.56
CA ALA A 397 44.26 -3.42 26.65
C ALA A 397 42.97 -2.59 26.50
N GLU A 398 42.87 -1.45 27.19
CA GLU A 398 41.74 -0.54 27.08
C GLU A 398 41.58 -0.01 25.64
N SER A 399 42.68 0.33 24.97
CA SER A 399 42.63 0.80 23.58
C SER A 399 42.14 -0.29 22.61
N GLU A 400 42.57 -1.54 22.82
CA GLU A 400 42.19 -2.72 22.03
C GLU A 400 40.68 -3.01 22.26
N ASP A 401 40.23 -3.03 23.51
CA ASP A 401 38.83 -3.28 23.88
C ASP A 401 37.88 -2.16 23.42
N ARG A 402 38.30 -0.89 23.48
CA ARG A 402 37.55 0.24 22.91
C ARG A 402 37.42 0.13 21.39
N GLN A 403 38.46 -0.32 20.68
CA GLN A 403 38.38 -0.57 19.24
C GLN A 403 37.40 -1.70 18.91
N ILE A 404 37.40 -2.79 19.69
CA ILE A 404 36.43 -3.88 19.58
C ILE A 404 35.01 -3.34 19.78
N ILE A 405 34.76 -2.55 20.83
CA ILE A 405 33.45 -1.93 21.09
C ILE A 405 33.02 -1.04 19.92
N GLU A 406 33.91 -0.21 19.38
CA GLU A 406 33.59 0.65 18.23
C GLU A 406 33.28 -0.15 16.96
N GLN A 407 33.98 -1.27 16.74
CA GLN A 407 33.71 -2.18 15.64
C GLN A 407 32.33 -2.83 15.81
N LEU A 408 32.04 -3.42 16.97
CA LEU A 408 30.75 -4.04 17.29
C LEU A 408 29.59 -3.02 17.18
N LYS A 409 29.79 -1.77 17.64
CA LYS A 409 28.81 -0.67 17.48
C LYS A 409 28.57 -0.32 16.02
N ARG A 410 29.62 -0.32 15.17
CA ARG A 410 29.49 -0.06 13.72
C ARG A 410 28.73 -1.18 13.02
N GLU A 411 29.05 -2.44 13.31
CA GLU A 411 28.37 -3.59 12.73
C GLU A 411 26.90 -3.66 13.21
N SER A 412 26.63 -3.46 14.50
CA SER A 412 25.30 -3.31 15.10
C SER A 412 24.45 -2.25 14.38
N LYS A 413 25.00 -1.04 14.17
CA LYS A 413 24.33 0.03 13.41
C LYS A 413 24.11 -0.31 11.93
N SER A 414 25.01 -1.07 11.32
CA SER A 414 24.86 -1.52 9.93
C SER A 414 23.67 -2.47 9.79
N VAL A 415 23.59 -3.48 10.66
CA VAL A 415 22.47 -4.43 10.70
C VAL A 415 21.15 -3.73 11.06
N ALA A 416 21.17 -2.75 11.96
CA ALA A 416 20.02 -1.90 12.26
C ALA A 416 19.45 -1.22 11.02
N ARG A 417 20.30 -0.47 10.30
CA ARG A 417 19.91 0.28 9.10
C ARG A 417 19.35 -0.64 8.03
N PHE A 418 19.99 -1.79 7.81
CA PHE A 418 19.50 -2.77 6.85
C PHE A 418 18.15 -3.36 7.26
N SER A 419 17.94 -3.64 8.54
CA SER A 419 16.65 -4.13 9.07
C SER A 419 15.54 -3.12 8.81
N TYR A 420 15.77 -1.83 9.09
CA TYR A 420 14.80 -0.77 8.78
C TYR A 420 14.47 -0.65 7.29
N ILE A 421 15.49 -0.69 6.42
CA ILE A 421 15.29 -0.66 4.97
C ILE A 421 14.47 -1.87 4.50
N SER A 422 14.77 -3.06 5.04
CA SER A 422 14.07 -4.30 4.70
C SER A 422 12.59 -4.28 5.13
N ILE A 423 12.30 -3.76 6.32
CA ILE A 423 10.92 -3.56 6.81
C ILE A 423 10.19 -2.55 5.92
N PHE A 424 10.82 -1.42 5.58
CA PHE A 424 10.21 -0.38 4.74
C PHE A 424 9.89 -0.90 3.33
N MET A 425 10.86 -1.53 2.67
CA MET A 425 10.66 -2.08 1.32
C MET A 425 9.64 -3.21 1.31
N GLY A 426 9.65 -4.05 2.36
CA GLY A 426 8.70 -5.13 2.54
C GLY A 426 7.26 -4.66 2.76
N THR A 427 7.06 -3.65 3.60
CA THR A 427 5.75 -3.04 3.84
C THR A 427 5.21 -2.32 2.60
N LEU A 428 6.08 -1.59 1.87
CA LEU A 428 5.72 -0.93 0.62
C LEU A 428 5.28 -1.93 -0.46
N ALA A 429 6.06 -2.98 -0.68
CA ALA A 429 5.71 -4.03 -1.65
C ALA A 429 4.46 -4.81 -1.22
N GLY A 430 4.27 -5.05 0.08
CA GLY A 430 3.03 -5.63 0.63
C GLY A 430 1.80 -4.76 0.34
N LEU A 431 1.91 -3.45 0.54
CA LEU A 431 0.84 -2.48 0.26
C LEU A 431 0.49 -2.43 -1.23
N LEU A 432 1.50 -2.42 -2.12
CA LEU A 432 1.29 -2.43 -3.56
C LEU A 432 0.60 -3.70 -4.05
N ILE A 433 0.99 -4.87 -3.52
CA ILE A 433 0.34 -6.15 -3.80
C ILE A 433 -1.12 -6.11 -3.32
N PHE A 434 -1.37 -5.60 -2.11
CA PHE A 434 -2.71 -5.49 -1.54
C PHE A 434 -3.62 -4.56 -2.37
N LEU A 435 -3.13 -3.39 -2.75
CA LEU A 435 -3.83 -2.45 -3.64
C LEU A 435 -4.14 -3.09 -5.01
N GLY A 436 -3.18 -3.83 -5.58
CA GLY A 436 -3.36 -4.56 -6.83
C GLY A 436 -4.46 -5.63 -6.74
N VAL A 437 -4.52 -6.36 -5.61
CA VAL A 437 -5.57 -7.35 -5.35
C VAL A 437 -6.94 -6.68 -5.19
N ILE A 438 -7.04 -5.58 -4.44
CA ILE A 438 -8.29 -4.81 -4.28
C ILE A 438 -8.80 -4.29 -5.62
N PHE A 439 -7.92 -3.69 -6.43
CA PHE A 439 -8.29 -3.14 -7.73
C PHE A 439 -8.83 -4.23 -8.67
N ARG A 440 -8.17 -5.39 -8.71
CA ARG A 440 -8.61 -6.55 -9.51
C ARG A 440 -9.92 -7.15 -9.01
N LEU A 441 -10.10 -7.29 -7.70
CA LEU A 441 -11.35 -7.76 -7.09
C LEU A 441 -12.52 -6.83 -7.44
N ASN A 442 -12.31 -5.52 -7.34
CA ASN A 442 -13.32 -4.53 -7.69
C ASN A 442 -13.69 -4.61 -9.19
N SER A 443 -12.69 -4.74 -10.06
CA SER A 443 -12.91 -4.92 -11.51
C SER A 443 -13.72 -6.19 -11.81
N ALA A 444 -13.37 -7.31 -11.17
CA ALA A 444 -14.05 -8.60 -11.37
C ALA A 444 -15.51 -8.56 -10.87
N MET A 445 -15.77 -7.91 -9.72
CA MET A 445 -17.14 -7.73 -9.22
C MET A 445 -17.98 -6.85 -10.16
N ASN A 446 -17.37 -5.82 -10.75
CA ASN A 446 -18.06 -4.93 -11.69
C ASN A 446 -18.37 -5.61 -13.03
N GLU A 447 -17.47 -6.44 -13.56
CA GLU A 447 -17.73 -7.25 -14.74
C GLU A 447 -18.83 -8.29 -14.49
N ARG A 448 -18.79 -8.98 -13.34
CA ARG A 448 -19.84 -9.95 -12.96
C ARG A 448 -21.21 -9.29 -12.87
N LYS A 449 -21.31 -8.13 -12.19
CA LYS A 449 -22.56 -7.36 -12.10
C LYS A 449 -23.08 -6.91 -13.47
N ARG A 450 -22.19 -6.54 -14.40
CA ARG A 450 -22.57 -6.18 -15.78
C ARG A 450 -23.09 -7.37 -16.57
N SER A 451 -22.44 -8.53 -16.47
CA SER A 451 -22.89 -9.75 -17.15
C SER A 451 -24.19 -10.30 -16.57
N GLU A 452 -24.36 -10.29 -15.24
CA GLU A 452 -25.62 -10.69 -14.59
C GLU A 452 -26.76 -9.75 -14.96
N LYS A 453 -26.52 -8.42 -14.95
CA LYS A 453 -27.51 -7.44 -15.39
C LYS A 453 -27.85 -7.58 -16.87
N ALA A 454 -26.87 -7.81 -17.74
CA ALA A 454 -27.10 -8.02 -19.16
C ALA A 454 -27.89 -9.32 -19.44
N LEU A 455 -27.61 -10.39 -18.69
CA LEU A 455 -28.37 -11.64 -18.79
C LEU A 455 -29.82 -11.43 -18.32
N GLN A 456 -30.02 -10.77 -17.18
CA GLN A 456 -31.34 -10.48 -16.63
C GLN A 456 -32.17 -9.56 -17.56
N GLU A 457 -31.54 -8.55 -18.17
CA GLU A 457 -32.17 -7.68 -19.17
C GLU A 457 -32.46 -8.41 -20.49
N SER A 458 -31.70 -9.45 -20.83
CA SER A 458 -31.98 -10.30 -22.00
C SER A 458 -33.11 -11.29 -21.74
N GLU A 459 -33.11 -11.97 -20.58
CA GLU A 459 -34.16 -12.91 -20.17
C GLU A 459 -35.51 -12.21 -20.00
N ALA A 460 -35.54 -11.05 -19.31
CA ALA A 460 -36.75 -10.25 -19.17
C ALA A 460 -37.30 -9.80 -20.53
N ARG A 461 -36.41 -9.48 -21.48
CA ARG A 461 -36.79 -9.08 -22.84
C ARG A 461 -37.37 -10.24 -23.64
N TYR A 462 -36.81 -11.45 -23.54
CA TYR A 462 -37.36 -12.64 -24.18
C TYR A 462 -38.71 -13.04 -23.58
N ALA A 463 -38.83 -13.08 -22.25
CA ALA A 463 -40.08 -13.39 -21.57
C ALA A 463 -41.19 -12.37 -21.93
N LEU A 464 -40.87 -11.08 -21.94
CA LEU A 464 -41.80 -10.03 -22.37
C LEU A 464 -42.19 -10.19 -23.84
N THR A 465 -41.25 -10.54 -24.73
CA THR A 465 -41.54 -10.73 -26.16
C THR A 465 -42.53 -11.88 -26.38
N ILE A 466 -42.30 -13.04 -25.75
CA ILE A 466 -43.19 -14.21 -25.87
C ILE A 466 -44.58 -13.91 -25.29
N ALA A 467 -44.63 -13.28 -24.11
CA ALA A 467 -45.90 -12.91 -23.46
C ALA A 467 -46.68 -11.85 -24.26
N SER A 468 -45.99 -10.83 -24.79
CA SER A 468 -46.62 -9.76 -25.57
C SER A 468 -47.13 -10.22 -26.94
N ALA A 469 -46.53 -11.26 -27.52
CA ALA A 469 -46.95 -11.83 -28.79
C ALA A 469 -48.04 -12.90 -28.66
N GLU A 470 -48.49 -13.20 -27.43
CA GLU A 470 -49.49 -14.24 -27.11
C GLU A 470 -49.21 -15.59 -27.80
N LEU A 471 -47.93 -15.95 -27.92
CA LEU A 471 -47.53 -17.15 -28.63
C LEU A 471 -47.70 -18.37 -27.74
N ALA A 472 -48.41 -19.38 -28.22
CA ALA A 472 -48.32 -20.71 -27.67
C ALA A 472 -46.95 -21.28 -28.03
N THR A 473 -46.18 -21.76 -27.06
CA THR A 473 -44.84 -22.32 -27.29
C THR A 473 -44.80 -23.76 -26.81
N TRP A 474 -44.04 -24.58 -27.53
CA TRP A 474 -43.76 -25.96 -27.18
C TRP A 474 -42.25 -26.23 -27.33
N ASP A 475 -41.74 -27.15 -26.53
CA ASP A 475 -40.33 -27.52 -26.48
C ASP A 475 -40.22 -29.03 -26.25
N TRP A 476 -40.08 -29.72 -27.38
CA TRP A 476 -40.20 -31.14 -27.49
C TRP A 476 -38.83 -31.82 -27.49
N ASN A 477 -38.64 -32.71 -26.52
CA ASN A 477 -37.55 -33.66 -26.50
C ASN A 477 -37.95 -34.93 -27.26
N ILE A 478 -37.43 -35.06 -28.48
CA ILE A 478 -37.83 -36.07 -29.47
C ILE A 478 -37.55 -37.50 -28.99
N LYS A 479 -36.50 -37.72 -28.19
CA LYS A 479 -36.14 -39.08 -27.71
C LYS A 479 -37.00 -39.54 -26.54
N THR A 480 -37.42 -38.62 -25.68
CA THR A 480 -38.21 -38.95 -24.47
C THR A 480 -39.71 -38.76 -24.68
N GLY A 481 -40.10 -38.03 -25.74
CA GLY A 481 -41.48 -37.64 -25.98
C GLY A 481 -41.97 -36.50 -25.09
N HIS A 482 -41.18 -36.07 -24.10
CA HIS A 482 -41.53 -34.99 -23.18
C HIS A 482 -41.58 -33.66 -23.92
N ASP A 483 -42.65 -32.89 -23.69
CA ASP A 483 -42.88 -31.62 -24.37
C ASP A 483 -43.36 -30.56 -23.37
N ILE A 484 -42.72 -29.40 -23.37
CA ILE A 484 -43.01 -28.32 -22.43
C ILE A 484 -43.85 -27.26 -23.12
N PHE A 485 -45.11 -27.17 -22.71
CA PHE A 485 -46.04 -26.16 -23.18
C PHE A 485 -46.05 -24.95 -22.25
N ASN A 486 -46.32 -23.76 -22.80
CA ASN A 486 -46.64 -22.58 -21.98
C ASN A 486 -48.16 -22.46 -21.74
N GLU A 487 -48.56 -21.58 -20.83
CA GLU A 487 -49.99 -21.38 -20.47
C GLU A 487 -50.86 -21.10 -21.70
N ARG A 488 -50.35 -20.33 -22.65
CA ARG A 488 -51.08 -19.97 -23.86
C ARG A 488 -51.42 -21.17 -24.75
N TRP A 489 -50.51 -22.14 -24.87
CA TRP A 489 -50.74 -23.37 -25.62
C TRP A 489 -51.91 -24.19 -25.03
N ALA A 490 -52.02 -24.18 -23.70
CA ALA A 490 -53.10 -24.84 -22.98
C ALA A 490 -54.44 -24.13 -23.15
N GLU A 491 -54.46 -22.83 -22.90
CA GLU A 491 -55.65 -21.99 -22.97
C GLU A 491 -56.32 -22.07 -24.33
N MET A 492 -55.52 -22.01 -25.41
CA MET A 492 -55.97 -22.12 -26.80
C MET A 492 -56.83 -23.36 -27.05
N ARG A 493 -56.49 -24.46 -26.38
CA ARG A 493 -57.17 -25.74 -26.55
C ARG A 493 -58.30 -25.94 -25.53
N GLY A 494 -58.53 -24.97 -24.65
CA GLY A 494 -59.55 -24.99 -23.60
C GLY A 494 -59.13 -25.77 -22.36
N TYR A 495 -57.83 -25.95 -22.14
CA TYR A 495 -57.27 -26.62 -20.97
C TYR A 495 -56.53 -25.61 -20.10
N ARG A 496 -56.37 -25.93 -18.81
CA ARG A 496 -55.32 -25.29 -18.00
C ARG A 496 -54.02 -26.06 -18.16
N LEU A 497 -52.88 -25.39 -17.98
CA LEU A 497 -51.58 -26.03 -18.20
C LEU A 497 -51.39 -27.26 -17.30
N GLU A 498 -51.94 -27.26 -16.09
CA GLU A 498 -51.87 -28.39 -15.16
C GLU A 498 -52.75 -29.58 -15.57
N GLU A 499 -53.70 -29.38 -16.49
CA GLU A 499 -54.55 -30.44 -17.04
C GLU A 499 -53.90 -31.17 -18.22
N ILE A 500 -52.78 -30.65 -18.73
CA ILE A 500 -52.05 -31.21 -19.88
C ILE A 500 -50.84 -31.99 -19.40
N GLU A 501 -50.73 -33.22 -19.86
CA GLU A 501 -49.52 -34.00 -19.68
C GLU A 501 -48.41 -33.42 -20.58
N PRO A 502 -47.22 -33.09 -20.04
CA PRO A 502 -46.12 -32.50 -20.80
C PRO A 502 -45.42 -33.54 -21.70
N HIS A 503 -46.15 -34.03 -22.70
CA HIS A 503 -45.74 -35.08 -23.60
C HIS A 503 -46.39 -34.88 -24.98
N VAL A 504 -45.68 -35.24 -26.05
CA VAL A 504 -46.10 -35.04 -27.45
C VAL A 504 -47.43 -35.72 -27.79
N SER A 505 -47.78 -36.80 -27.08
CA SER A 505 -49.08 -37.48 -27.24
C SER A 505 -50.28 -36.59 -26.86
N SER A 506 -50.09 -35.58 -26.01
CA SER A 506 -51.11 -34.56 -25.70
C SER A 506 -51.43 -33.68 -26.90
N TRP A 507 -50.43 -33.43 -27.75
CA TRP A 507 -50.62 -32.78 -29.05
C TRP A 507 -51.29 -33.74 -30.04
N GLU A 508 -50.77 -34.95 -30.22
CA GLU A 508 -51.28 -35.93 -31.22
C GLU A 508 -52.78 -36.24 -31.06
N LYS A 509 -53.27 -36.39 -29.81
CA LYS A 509 -54.68 -36.66 -29.51
C LYS A 509 -55.62 -35.54 -29.96
N GLY A 510 -55.12 -34.31 -30.05
CA GLY A 510 -55.88 -33.14 -30.45
C GLY A 510 -55.96 -32.96 -31.96
N VAL A 511 -54.99 -33.45 -32.73
CA VAL A 511 -54.90 -33.18 -34.19
C VAL A 511 -55.92 -34.01 -34.98
N ASN A 512 -56.50 -33.41 -36.02
CA ASN A 512 -57.43 -34.08 -36.92
C ASN A 512 -56.73 -35.22 -37.69
N PRO A 513 -57.29 -36.44 -37.72
CA PRO A 513 -56.66 -37.61 -38.35
C PRO A 513 -56.28 -37.42 -39.83
N ASP A 514 -57.05 -36.63 -40.59
CA ASP A 514 -56.77 -36.41 -42.02
C ASP A 514 -55.49 -35.59 -42.23
N ASP A 515 -55.17 -34.70 -41.28
CA ASP A 515 -54.05 -33.76 -41.40
C ASP A 515 -52.73 -34.39 -40.90
N LEU A 516 -52.78 -35.41 -40.04
CA LEU A 516 -51.61 -36.11 -39.48
C LEU A 516 -50.68 -36.69 -40.56
N SER A 517 -51.25 -37.20 -41.64
CA SER A 517 -50.48 -37.83 -42.73
C SER A 517 -49.61 -36.84 -43.50
N ALA A 518 -50.15 -35.66 -43.84
CA ALA A 518 -49.43 -34.58 -44.51
C ALA A 518 -48.40 -33.91 -43.58
N MET A 519 -48.72 -33.80 -42.30
CA MET A 519 -47.81 -33.24 -41.29
C MET A 519 -46.60 -34.12 -41.04
N SER A 520 -46.79 -35.44 -40.98
CA SER A 520 -45.70 -36.40 -40.76
C SER A 520 -44.65 -36.32 -41.87
N ALA A 521 -45.07 -36.19 -43.13
CA ALA A 521 -44.17 -36.01 -44.27
C ALA A 521 -43.38 -34.69 -44.16
N THR A 522 -44.06 -33.60 -43.79
CA THR A 522 -43.43 -32.27 -43.62
C THR A 522 -42.42 -32.26 -42.47
N LEU A 523 -42.73 -32.94 -41.37
CA LEU A 523 -41.85 -33.07 -40.20
C LEU A 523 -40.61 -33.91 -40.53
N GLU A 524 -40.78 -35.00 -41.29
CA GLU A 524 -39.68 -35.86 -41.73
C GLU A 524 -38.69 -35.13 -42.66
N GLU A 525 -39.19 -34.28 -43.57
CA GLU A 525 -38.34 -33.43 -44.41
C GLU A 525 -37.53 -32.42 -43.58
N HIS A 526 -38.15 -31.83 -42.55
CA HIS A 526 -37.45 -30.92 -41.63
C HIS A 526 -36.38 -31.64 -40.80
N PHE A 527 -36.68 -32.84 -40.29
CA PHE A 527 -35.71 -33.66 -39.56
C PHE A 527 -34.49 -34.05 -40.40
N LYS A 528 -34.69 -34.30 -41.70
CA LYS A 528 -33.62 -34.50 -42.70
C LYS A 528 -32.84 -33.22 -43.04
N GLY A 529 -33.21 -32.07 -42.48
CA GLY A 529 -32.53 -30.78 -42.68
C GLY A 529 -32.81 -30.15 -44.05
N ARG A 530 -33.85 -30.58 -44.76
CA ARG A 530 -34.20 -30.06 -46.10
C ARG A 530 -34.92 -28.71 -46.03
N THR A 531 -35.47 -28.36 -44.87
CA THR A 531 -36.14 -27.09 -44.60
C THR A 531 -35.53 -26.40 -43.38
N PRO A 532 -35.35 -25.07 -43.39
CA PRO A 532 -34.78 -24.33 -42.26
C PRO A 532 -35.75 -24.23 -41.07
N PHE A 533 -37.05 -24.34 -41.31
CA PHE A 533 -38.11 -24.36 -40.28
C PHE A 533 -39.16 -25.40 -40.68
N PHE A 534 -39.71 -26.09 -39.68
CA PHE A 534 -40.96 -26.80 -39.81
C PHE A 534 -42.10 -25.78 -39.86
N LYS A 535 -43.04 -25.94 -40.78
CA LYS A 535 -44.21 -25.07 -40.90
C LYS A 535 -45.39 -25.85 -41.47
N THR A 536 -46.52 -25.86 -40.77
CA THR A 536 -47.73 -26.53 -41.26
C THR A 536 -49.00 -25.91 -40.67
N GLU A 537 -50.10 -26.01 -41.41
CA GLU A 537 -51.45 -25.62 -40.96
C GLU A 537 -52.31 -26.87 -40.84
N TYR A 538 -52.98 -27.05 -39.71
CA TYR A 538 -53.78 -28.25 -39.44
C TYR A 538 -54.92 -27.97 -38.47
N ARG A 539 -55.87 -28.90 -38.40
CA ARG A 539 -57.03 -28.80 -37.53
C ARG A 539 -56.77 -29.52 -36.21
N VAL A 540 -57.17 -28.90 -35.12
CA VAL A 540 -57.08 -29.42 -33.75
C VAL A 540 -58.45 -29.34 -33.09
N SER A 541 -58.81 -30.36 -32.33
CA SER A 541 -60.03 -30.40 -31.53
C SER A 541 -59.76 -29.87 -30.12
N THR A 542 -60.58 -28.93 -29.68
CA THR A 542 -60.53 -28.37 -28.32
C THR A 542 -61.17 -29.31 -27.30
N LYS A 543 -60.99 -29.03 -26.00
CA LYS A 543 -61.70 -29.72 -24.90
C LYS A 543 -63.22 -29.75 -25.06
N SER A 544 -63.79 -28.71 -25.69
CA SER A 544 -65.23 -28.60 -25.97
C SER A 544 -65.69 -29.35 -27.23
N GLY A 545 -64.79 -29.95 -28.00
CA GLY A 545 -65.09 -30.66 -29.24
C GLY A 545 -65.24 -29.77 -30.49
N SER A 546 -64.93 -28.48 -30.38
CA SER A 546 -64.86 -27.57 -31.53
C SER A 546 -63.51 -27.70 -32.24
N ILE A 547 -63.51 -27.48 -33.56
CA ILE A 547 -62.28 -27.53 -34.37
C ILE A 547 -61.70 -26.13 -34.48
N ILE A 548 -60.42 -26.01 -34.11
CA ILE A 548 -59.59 -24.84 -34.33
C ILE A 548 -58.51 -25.15 -35.37
N TRP A 549 -58.11 -24.16 -36.16
CA TRP A 549 -56.99 -24.25 -37.09
C TRP A 549 -55.72 -23.74 -36.42
N ILE A 550 -54.65 -24.51 -36.46
CA ILE A 550 -53.35 -24.16 -35.91
C ILE A 550 -52.35 -23.97 -37.05
N LEU A 551 -51.63 -22.85 -37.02
CA LEU A 551 -50.37 -22.69 -37.73
C LEU A 551 -49.23 -22.99 -36.76
N ASP A 552 -48.49 -24.05 -37.04
CA ASP A 552 -47.34 -24.46 -36.24
C ASP A 552 -46.05 -24.15 -36.99
N ARG A 553 -45.06 -23.63 -36.25
CA ARG A 553 -43.74 -23.33 -36.77
C ARG A 553 -42.66 -23.64 -35.73
N GLY A 554 -41.76 -24.56 -36.07
CA GLY A 554 -40.68 -24.99 -35.17
C GLY A 554 -39.34 -25.20 -35.84
N MET A 555 -38.30 -25.39 -35.04
CA MET A 555 -36.95 -25.73 -35.50
C MET A 555 -36.25 -26.71 -34.56
N VAL A 556 -35.40 -27.58 -35.13
CA VAL A 556 -34.52 -28.45 -34.35
C VAL A 556 -33.42 -27.61 -33.68
N LEU A 557 -33.37 -27.63 -32.34
CA LEU A 557 -32.38 -26.91 -31.54
C LEU A 557 -31.12 -27.73 -31.30
N GLU A 558 -31.27 -29.05 -31.12
CA GLU A 558 -30.18 -29.95 -30.77
C GLU A 558 -30.25 -31.23 -31.61
N ARG A 559 -29.08 -31.74 -32.03
CA ARG A 559 -28.90 -33.00 -32.75
C ARG A 559 -27.85 -33.85 -32.05
N ASP A 560 -27.94 -35.17 -32.15
CA ASP A 560 -26.90 -36.06 -31.63
C ASP A 560 -25.68 -36.14 -32.57
N ALA A 561 -24.66 -36.89 -32.13
CA ALA A 561 -23.40 -37.03 -32.86
C ALA A 561 -23.56 -37.63 -34.27
N ASP A 562 -24.64 -38.37 -34.52
CA ASP A 562 -24.96 -39.00 -35.81
C ASP A 562 -25.89 -38.11 -36.67
N GLY A 563 -26.22 -36.90 -36.19
CA GLY A 563 -27.02 -35.90 -36.90
C GLY A 563 -28.54 -36.06 -36.74
N SER A 564 -29.00 -37.00 -35.90
CA SER A 564 -30.43 -37.19 -35.63
C SER A 564 -30.95 -36.10 -34.68
N PRO A 565 -32.18 -35.59 -34.87
CA PRO A 565 -32.71 -34.52 -34.03
C PRO A 565 -33.02 -35.02 -32.60
N LEU A 566 -32.63 -34.22 -31.59
CA LEU A 566 -32.82 -34.52 -30.17
C LEU A 566 -33.90 -33.65 -29.53
N ARG A 567 -33.92 -32.36 -29.89
CA ARG A 567 -34.81 -31.37 -29.31
C ARG A 567 -35.28 -30.40 -30.36
N MET A 568 -36.56 -30.08 -30.34
CA MET A 568 -37.19 -29.15 -31.26
C MET A 568 -38.08 -28.22 -30.46
N ALA A 569 -38.04 -26.93 -30.75
CA ALA A 569 -38.95 -25.97 -30.13
C ALA A 569 -39.66 -25.18 -31.22
N GLY A 570 -40.86 -24.74 -30.91
CA GLY A 570 -41.69 -24.04 -31.85
C GLY A 570 -42.76 -23.21 -31.19
N ILE A 571 -43.51 -22.55 -32.06
CA ILE A 571 -44.66 -21.76 -31.69
C ILE A 571 -45.87 -22.23 -32.48
N GLU A 572 -47.03 -22.06 -31.85
CA GLU A 572 -48.31 -22.29 -32.47
C GLU A 572 -49.17 -21.04 -32.40
N ILE A 573 -49.94 -20.84 -33.45
CA ILE A 573 -50.84 -19.71 -33.59
C ILE A 573 -52.19 -20.27 -34.01
N ASP A 574 -53.24 -19.96 -33.25
CA ASP A 574 -54.61 -20.25 -33.66
C ASP A 574 -54.99 -19.30 -34.82
N ILE A 575 -55.30 -19.87 -35.97
CA ILE A 575 -55.68 -19.19 -37.22
C ILE A 575 -57.14 -19.48 -37.61
N THR A 576 -57.98 -19.95 -36.67
CA THR A 576 -59.39 -20.27 -36.92
C THR A 576 -60.18 -19.04 -37.38
N GLU A 577 -59.97 -17.90 -36.73
CA GLU A 577 -60.61 -16.63 -37.09
C GLU A 577 -60.19 -16.16 -38.48
N ARG A 578 -58.92 -16.41 -38.86
CA ARG A 578 -58.39 -16.09 -40.19
C ARG A 578 -59.09 -16.93 -41.28
N LYS A 579 -59.19 -18.24 -41.12
CA LYS A 579 -59.87 -19.13 -42.11
C LYS A 579 -61.36 -18.84 -42.25
N ASN A 580 -62.03 -18.52 -41.14
CA ASN A 580 -63.46 -18.21 -41.16
C ASN A 580 -63.76 -16.84 -41.80
N SER A 581 -62.81 -15.90 -41.77
CA SER A 581 -62.94 -14.57 -42.38
C SER A 581 -62.62 -14.55 -43.89
N GLU A 582 -61.71 -15.41 -44.36
CA GLU A 582 -61.30 -15.49 -45.78
C GLU A 582 -62.45 -15.93 -46.73
N ASN A 583 -63.40 -16.77 -46.27
CA ASN A 583 -64.47 -17.31 -47.11
C ASN A 583 -65.71 -16.39 -47.31
N LYS A 584 -65.97 -15.41 -46.43
CA LYS A 584 -67.10 -14.47 -46.58
C LYS A 584 -66.76 -13.19 -47.34
N LEU A 585 -65.46 -12.90 -47.55
CA LEU A 585 -64.93 -11.65 -48.09
C LEU A 585 -64.93 -11.59 -49.64
N ALA A 586 -64.96 -12.72 -50.36
CA ALA A 586 -64.66 -12.79 -51.81
C ALA A 586 -65.76 -12.30 -52.79
N GLU A 587 -67.04 -12.19 -52.40
CA GLU A 587 -68.16 -11.83 -53.31
C GLU A 587 -68.59 -10.35 -53.21
N SER A 588 -68.38 -9.71 -52.05
CA SER A 588 -68.63 -8.27 -51.81
C SER A 588 -67.50 -7.35 -52.34
N GLU A 589 -66.29 -7.90 -52.54
CA GLU A 589 -65.04 -7.18 -52.85
C GLU A 589 -64.92 -6.52 -54.25
N ARG A 590 -65.72 -6.89 -55.26
CA ARG A 590 -65.49 -6.42 -56.66
C ARG A 590 -66.07 -5.03 -57.00
N HIS A 591 -67.17 -4.61 -56.37
CA HIS A 591 -67.83 -3.32 -56.65
C HIS A 591 -67.29 -2.19 -55.76
N SER A 592 -66.93 -2.48 -54.50
CA SER A 592 -66.36 -1.50 -53.58
C SER A 592 -64.97 -1.01 -54.02
N ARG A 593 -64.19 -1.83 -54.73
CA ARG A 593 -62.78 -1.56 -55.09
C ARG A 593 -62.57 -0.37 -56.05
N ALA A 594 -63.46 -0.12 -57.02
CA ALA A 594 -63.29 0.93 -58.04
C ALA A 594 -63.55 2.38 -57.57
N VAL A 595 -64.30 2.58 -56.48
CA VAL A 595 -64.65 3.90 -55.94
C VAL A 595 -63.61 4.40 -54.94
N THR A 596 -63.01 3.50 -54.16
CA THR A 596 -61.91 3.84 -53.26
C THR A 596 -60.68 4.30 -54.05
N GLU A 597 -60.31 3.64 -55.14
CA GLU A 597 -59.01 3.78 -55.81
C GLU A 597 -58.57 5.20 -56.29
N SER A 598 -59.45 6.23 -56.35
CA SER A 598 -59.16 7.56 -56.96
C SER A 598 -59.16 8.80 -56.04
N ALA A 599 -59.40 8.69 -54.73
CA ALA A 599 -59.48 9.86 -53.82
C ALA A 599 -58.11 10.35 -53.29
N ASN A 600 -57.95 11.64 -52.93
CA ASN A 600 -56.66 12.27 -52.49
C ASN A 600 -56.38 12.20 -50.97
N ASP A 601 -57.43 12.20 -50.14
CA ASP A 601 -57.30 11.96 -48.70
C ASP A 601 -57.38 10.45 -48.44
N ALA A 602 -56.85 10.00 -47.29
CA ALA A 602 -56.91 8.60 -46.94
C ALA A 602 -58.36 8.25 -46.58
N ILE A 603 -59.02 7.47 -47.44
CA ILE A 603 -60.39 6.99 -47.21
C ILE A 603 -60.32 5.59 -46.68
N ILE A 604 -60.92 5.46 -45.51
CA ILE A 604 -60.64 4.37 -44.62
C ILE A 604 -61.98 3.98 -44.05
N SER A 605 -62.61 3.02 -44.73
CA SER A 605 -63.90 2.51 -44.31
C SER A 605 -63.70 1.56 -43.19
N ALA A 606 -64.55 1.58 -42.18
CA ALA A 606 -64.41 0.65 -41.10
C ALA A 606 -65.73 0.21 -40.52
N ASP A 607 -66.06 -1.08 -40.49
CA ASP A 607 -67.31 -1.62 -39.88
C ASP A 607 -67.64 -0.94 -38.52
N SER A 608 -68.90 -0.68 -38.06
CA SER A 608 -69.43 0.36 -37.10
C SER A 608 -68.82 0.34 -35.72
N THR A 609 -67.54 0.38 -35.82
CA THR A 609 -66.61 -0.11 -34.88
C THR A 609 -65.28 0.61 -35.17
N GLY A 610 -64.88 0.75 -36.44
CA GLY A 610 -63.61 1.32 -36.80
C GLY A 610 -62.46 0.30 -37.01
N LYS A 611 -62.64 -0.93 -37.55
CA LYS A 611 -61.58 -1.70 -38.27
C LYS A 611 -61.58 -1.33 -39.76
N ILE A 612 -60.48 -0.86 -40.35
CA ILE A 612 -60.43 -0.56 -41.80
C ILE A 612 -60.83 -1.81 -42.55
N VAL A 613 -61.81 -1.71 -43.42
CA VAL A 613 -62.25 -2.73 -44.36
C VAL A 613 -62.24 -2.17 -45.79
N GLY A 614 -61.91 -0.90 -45.97
CA GLY A 614 -61.76 -0.23 -47.26
C GLY A 614 -60.63 0.79 -47.21
N TRP A 615 -59.73 0.75 -48.17
CA TRP A 615 -58.49 1.48 -48.22
C TRP A 615 -58.19 1.80 -49.66
N ASN A 616 -57.47 2.88 -49.91
CA ASN A 616 -57.23 3.31 -51.26
C ASN A 616 -55.79 3.78 -51.51
N PRO A 617 -55.38 3.96 -52.78
CA PRO A 617 -54.04 4.38 -53.19
C PRO A 617 -53.51 5.67 -52.52
N SER A 618 -54.36 6.56 -52.02
CA SER A 618 -53.92 7.76 -51.28
C SER A 618 -53.70 7.52 -49.81
N ALA A 619 -54.51 6.68 -49.19
CA ALA A 619 -54.18 6.11 -47.91
C ALA A 619 -52.83 5.36 -48.02
N GLU A 620 -52.56 4.74 -49.16
CA GLU A 620 -51.29 4.08 -49.52
C GLU A 620 -50.07 4.96 -49.69
N ARG A 621 -50.23 6.21 -50.09
CA ARG A 621 -49.13 7.18 -50.06
C ARG A 621 -48.99 7.84 -48.70
N LEU A 622 -50.12 8.25 -48.11
CA LEU A 622 -50.18 8.98 -46.85
C LEU A 622 -49.63 8.15 -45.71
N PHE A 623 -50.05 6.89 -45.65
CA PHE A 623 -49.53 5.97 -44.70
C PHE A 623 -48.45 5.09 -45.31
N GLY A 624 -47.97 5.35 -46.53
CA GLY A 624 -46.94 4.52 -47.18
C GLY A 624 -47.36 3.07 -47.45
N TYR A 625 -48.64 2.75 -47.20
CA TYR A 625 -49.21 1.41 -47.20
C TYR A 625 -50.06 1.06 -48.40
N THR A 626 -49.55 0.24 -49.30
CA THR A 626 -50.37 -0.30 -50.41
C THR A 626 -51.67 -0.92 -49.95
N GLU A 627 -52.78 -0.79 -50.70
CA GLU A 627 -54.11 -1.31 -50.27
C GLU A 627 -54.06 -2.76 -49.76
N ALA A 628 -53.21 -3.60 -50.38
CA ALA A 628 -52.90 -4.97 -49.96
C ALA A 628 -52.29 -5.08 -48.55
N GLU A 629 -51.82 -3.97 -47.97
CA GLU A 629 -51.11 -3.84 -46.69
C GLU A 629 -51.98 -3.27 -45.54
N ILE A 630 -53.19 -2.74 -45.83
CA ILE A 630 -53.89 -1.89 -44.85
C ILE A 630 -55.43 -1.79 -44.95
N ILE A 631 -56.06 -2.49 -45.89
CA ILE A 631 -57.40 -3.07 -45.66
C ILE A 631 -57.33 -4.04 -44.46
N GLY A 632 -58.41 -4.21 -43.70
CA GLY A 632 -58.51 -5.17 -42.58
C GLY A 632 -57.75 -4.73 -41.33
N GLN A 633 -56.70 -3.92 -41.54
CA GLN A 633 -56.03 -3.19 -40.48
C GLN A 633 -57.07 -2.42 -39.72
N PRO A 634 -56.95 -2.36 -38.39
CA PRO A 634 -57.79 -1.48 -37.63
C PRO A 634 -57.73 -0.06 -38.19
N LEU A 635 -58.87 0.65 -38.25
CA LEU A 635 -58.87 2.11 -38.54
C LEU A 635 -57.98 2.75 -37.48
N THR A 636 -57.96 2.13 -36.30
CA THR A 636 -57.03 2.42 -35.24
C THR A 636 -55.55 2.09 -35.54
N VAL A 637 -55.18 1.24 -36.51
CA VAL A 637 -53.77 0.99 -36.94
C VAL A 637 -53.14 2.28 -37.40
N LEU A 638 -53.95 3.12 -38.02
CA LEU A 638 -53.58 4.42 -38.48
C LEU A 638 -53.53 5.41 -37.37
N MET A 639 -53.86 5.08 -36.13
CA MET A 639 -53.87 6.02 -35.01
C MET A 639 -53.18 5.44 -33.76
N PRO A 640 -52.58 6.21 -32.86
CA PRO A 640 -51.89 5.70 -31.69
C PRO A 640 -52.82 5.25 -30.62
N GLU A 641 -52.37 4.18 -30.00
CA GLU A 641 -52.95 3.57 -28.82
C GLU A 641 -53.58 4.63 -27.87
N ARG A 642 -52.97 5.84 -27.63
CA ARG A 642 -53.50 6.99 -26.80
C ARG A 642 -54.91 7.53 -27.18
N PHE A 643 -55.44 7.21 -28.37
CA PHE A 643 -56.76 7.61 -28.92
C PHE A 643 -57.67 6.44 -29.27
N ARG A 644 -57.07 5.26 -29.48
CA ARG A 644 -57.76 4.05 -29.96
C ARG A 644 -58.92 3.69 -29.05
N ASN A 645 -58.74 3.81 -27.75
CA ASN A 645 -59.76 3.47 -26.78
C ASN A 645 -60.81 4.61 -26.53
N LEU A 646 -60.53 5.91 -26.76
CA LEU A 646 -61.51 7.03 -26.76
C LEU A 646 -62.41 6.98 -28.01
N HIS A 647 -61.80 6.68 -29.17
CA HIS A 647 -62.48 6.22 -30.39
C HIS A 647 -63.39 5.03 -30.06
N ARG A 648 -62.88 3.99 -29.36
CA ARG A 648 -63.67 2.82 -28.89
C ARG A 648 -64.80 3.16 -27.89
N ALA A 649 -64.65 4.17 -27.01
CA ALA A 649 -65.69 4.64 -26.07
C ALA A 649 -66.78 5.53 -26.72
N GLY A 650 -66.43 6.38 -27.70
CA GLY A 650 -67.38 7.13 -28.54
C GLY A 650 -68.20 6.21 -29.43
N LEU A 651 -67.54 5.24 -30.05
CA LEU A 651 -68.09 4.13 -30.82
C LEU A 651 -69.09 3.27 -30.02
N ALA A 652 -68.81 2.99 -28.74
CA ALA A 652 -69.74 2.28 -27.86
C ALA A 652 -71.05 3.08 -27.59
N ARG A 653 -70.99 4.41 -27.53
CA ARG A 653 -72.15 5.30 -27.31
C ARG A 653 -73.01 5.47 -28.58
N VAL A 654 -72.32 5.64 -29.71
CA VAL A 654 -72.82 5.60 -31.10
C VAL A 654 -73.58 4.30 -31.40
N VAL A 655 -73.12 3.18 -30.81
CA VAL A 655 -73.68 1.83 -30.96
C VAL A 655 -74.84 1.57 -29.98
N ALA A 656 -74.85 2.19 -28.78
CA ALA A 656 -75.93 2.10 -27.79
C ALA A 656 -77.20 2.91 -28.15
N GLY A 657 -77.39 3.25 -29.43
CA GLY A 657 -78.54 4.00 -29.95
C GLY A 657 -78.55 5.49 -29.60
N GLY A 658 -77.53 5.98 -28.89
CA GLY A 658 -77.27 7.40 -28.72
C GLY A 658 -76.69 7.99 -30.00
N THR A 659 -76.98 9.26 -30.30
CA THR A 659 -76.33 9.95 -31.40
C THR A 659 -74.82 9.93 -31.21
N PRO A 660 -74.08 9.62 -32.27
CA PRO A 660 -72.65 9.76 -32.26
C PRO A 660 -72.27 11.15 -31.83
N HIS A 661 -71.43 11.24 -30.80
CA HIS A 661 -70.96 12.54 -30.32
C HIS A 661 -70.08 13.27 -31.36
N VAL A 662 -69.82 12.64 -32.50
CA VAL A 662 -68.78 12.95 -33.48
C VAL A 662 -69.32 13.01 -34.92
N ILE A 663 -70.57 12.63 -35.19
CA ILE A 663 -71.11 12.71 -36.56
C ILE A 663 -71.35 14.17 -36.95
N GLY A 664 -70.69 14.60 -38.03
CA GLY A 664 -70.63 16.01 -38.44
C GLY A 664 -69.53 16.83 -37.74
N LYS A 665 -68.61 16.19 -37.01
CA LYS A 665 -67.47 16.83 -36.34
C LYS A 665 -66.14 16.12 -36.65
N THR A 666 -65.07 16.90 -36.80
CA THR A 666 -63.68 16.45 -36.99
C THR A 666 -62.98 16.19 -35.65
N VAL A 667 -62.20 15.11 -35.56
CA VAL A 667 -61.51 14.68 -34.33
C VAL A 667 -60.05 14.36 -34.59
N GLU A 668 -59.16 14.93 -33.79
CA GLU A 668 -57.71 14.82 -33.94
C GLU A 668 -57.14 13.71 -33.06
N LEU A 669 -56.62 12.67 -33.72
CA LEU A 669 -56.02 11.50 -33.09
C LEU A 669 -54.63 11.35 -33.65
N ALA A 670 -53.67 10.75 -32.97
CA ALA A 670 -52.40 10.60 -33.62
C ALA A 670 -52.57 9.61 -34.82
N GLY A 671 -51.70 9.60 -35.82
CA GLY A 671 -51.72 8.80 -37.05
C GLY A 671 -50.55 7.79 -37.12
N LEU A 672 -50.54 6.68 -37.88
CA LEU A 672 -49.33 5.82 -37.99
C LEU A 672 -49.10 5.31 -39.42
N ARG A 673 -48.06 5.87 -40.09
CA ARG A 673 -47.63 5.53 -41.47
C ARG A 673 -46.82 4.22 -41.49
N LYS A 674 -46.43 3.74 -42.69
CA LYS A 674 -45.78 2.44 -42.96
C LYS A 674 -44.34 2.35 -42.58
N ASP A 675 -43.66 3.47 -42.63
CA ASP A 675 -42.34 3.64 -42.03
C ASP A 675 -42.40 3.62 -40.49
N GLY A 676 -43.60 3.39 -39.95
CA GLY A 676 -43.87 3.34 -38.53
C GLY A 676 -43.73 4.70 -37.86
N SER A 677 -43.55 5.79 -38.60
CA SER A 677 -43.65 7.11 -37.99
C SER A 677 -45.09 7.28 -37.52
N GLU A 678 -45.26 7.27 -36.19
CA GLU A 678 -46.44 7.89 -35.61
C GLU A 678 -46.38 9.34 -36.06
N PHE A 679 -47.33 9.69 -36.88
CA PHE A 679 -47.69 11.06 -37.06
C PHE A 679 -48.87 11.36 -36.18
N PRO A 680 -49.38 12.57 -36.23
CA PRO A 680 -50.75 12.84 -35.86
C PRO A 680 -51.73 12.95 -37.02
N LEU A 681 -52.95 12.46 -36.90
CA LEU A 681 -54.02 12.61 -37.89
C LEU A 681 -55.23 13.40 -37.37
N GLU A 682 -56.11 13.82 -38.27
CA GLU A 682 -57.49 14.15 -37.91
C GLU A 682 -58.43 13.36 -38.81
N PHE A 683 -59.57 12.94 -38.26
CA PHE A 683 -60.56 12.17 -38.99
C PHE A 683 -61.98 12.71 -38.78
N SER A 684 -62.82 12.52 -39.79
CA SER A 684 -64.27 12.72 -39.72
C SER A 684 -64.97 11.40 -40.02
N LEU A 685 -66.03 11.09 -39.26
CA LEU A 685 -66.65 9.76 -39.21
C LEU A 685 -68.10 9.81 -39.72
N ALA A 686 -68.41 9.05 -40.77
CA ALA A 686 -69.76 8.87 -41.29
C ALA A 686 -70.27 7.46 -41.00
N GLN A 687 -71.52 7.34 -40.55
CA GLN A 687 -72.18 6.10 -40.18
C GLN A 687 -73.14 5.67 -41.29
N TRP A 688 -72.99 4.44 -41.76
CA TRP A 688 -73.89 3.81 -42.73
C TRP A 688 -74.20 2.39 -42.23
N GLN A 689 -75.16 1.70 -42.84
CA GLN A 689 -75.66 0.43 -42.31
C GLN A 689 -75.76 -0.57 -43.45
N ALA A 690 -75.07 -1.70 -43.33
CA ALA A 690 -75.18 -2.82 -44.26
C ALA A 690 -75.89 -3.99 -43.57
N ALA A 691 -76.18 -5.05 -44.31
CA ALA A 691 -76.92 -6.20 -43.77
C ALA A 691 -76.27 -6.85 -42.52
N GLU A 692 -74.97 -6.65 -42.29
CA GLU A 692 -74.16 -7.28 -41.23
C GLU A 692 -73.96 -6.41 -39.99
N GLY A 693 -74.23 -5.12 -40.10
CA GLY A 693 -73.93 -4.19 -39.05
C GLY A 693 -73.89 -2.78 -39.58
N GLN A 694 -73.82 -1.86 -38.64
CA GLN A 694 -73.51 -0.51 -39.01
C GLN A 694 -72.03 -0.50 -39.47
N PHE A 695 -71.61 0.47 -40.28
CA PHE A 695 -70.24 0.68 -40.75
C PHE A 695 -69.93 2.17 -40.57
N PHE A 696 -68.69 2.49 -40.27
CA PHE A 696 -68.16 3.83 -40.13
C PHE A 696 -67.04 4.09 -41.13
N THR A 697 -67.29 4.92 -42.12
CA THR A 697 -66.21 5.37 -42.98
C THR A 697 -65.58 6.63 -42.40
N ALA A 698 -64.25 6.57 -42.22
CA ALA A 698 -63.45 7.70 -41.83
C ALA A 698 -62.68 8.25 -43.03
N ILE A 699 -62.66 9.57 -43.15
CA ILE A 699 -61.72 10.27 -44.03
C ILE A 699 -60.65 10.85 -43.13
N ILE A 700 -59.40 10.48 -43.40
CA ILE A 700 -58.27 10.77 -42.54
C ILE A 700 -57.26 11.66 -43.27
N ARG A 701 -56.83 12.70 -42.56
CA ARG A 701 -55.79 13.63 -42.99
C ARG A 701 -54.64 13.59 -42.01
N ASP A 702 -53.43 13.59 -42.55
CA ASP A 702 -52.22 13.70 -41.77
C ASP A 702 -51.96 15.14 -41.32
N ILE A 703 -51.78 15.32 -40.01
CA ILE A 703 -51.45 16.57 -39.35
C ILE A 703 -50.04 16.51 -38.71
N THR A 704 -49.12 15.69 -39.24
CA THR A 704 -47.76 15.41 -38.70
C THR A 704 -47.03 16.70 -38.38
N GLU A 705 -46.99 17.60 -39.36
CA GLU A 705 -46.34 18.89 -39.23
C GLU A 705 -47.01 19.74 -38.15
N ARG A 706 -48.34 19.61 -38.00
CA ARG A 706 -49.12 20.28 -36.96
C ARG A 706 -48.83 19.76 -35.55
N LYS A 707 -48.86 18.44 -35.24
CA LYS A 707 -48.41 17.99 -33.89
C LYS A 707 -46.90 17.84 -33.72
N ARG A 708 -46.07 17.86 -34.75
CA ARG A 708 -44.64 18.11 -34.55
C ARG A 708 -44.44 19.56 -34.08
N ALA A 709 -45.22 20.52 -34.58
CA ALA A 709 -45.25 21.87 -34.04
C ALA A 709 -45.85 21.92 -32.62
N GLU A 710 -46.99 21.26 -32.36
CA GLU A 710 -47.61 21.21 -31.01
C GLU A 710 -46.81 20.40 -29.98
N ASP A 711 -46.24 19.23 -30.31
CA ASP A 711 -45.36 18.47 -29.40
C ASP A 711 -44.00 19.16 -29.25
N SER A 712 -43.52 19.93 -30.23
CA SER A 712 -42.34 20.79 -30.03
C SER A 712 -42.66 21.93 -29.08
N LEU A 713 -43.81 22.61 -29.23
CA LEU A 713 -44.29 23.61 -28.26
C LEU A 713 -44.57 22.99 -26.88
N ARG A 714 -45.10 21.76 -26.80
CA ARG A 714 -45.34 21.02 -25.55
C ARG A 714 -44.07 20.50 -24.91
N LYS A 715 -43.10 20.00 -25.68
CA LYS A 715 -41.77 19.58 -25.16
C LYS A 715 -40.97 20.80 -24.72
N LEU A 716 -41.05 21.92 -25.43
CA LEU A 716 -40.49 23.21 -24.98
C LEU A 716 -41.20 23.71 -23.72
N SER A 717 -42.53 23.63 -23.67
CA SER A 717 -43.32 23.96 -22.48
C SER A 717 -43.02 23.04 -21.30
N LEU A 718 -42.91 21.72 -21.50
CA LEU A 718 -42.54 20.75 -20.45
C LEU A 718 -41.08 20.90 -20.03
N ALA A 719 -40.16 21.17 -20.95
CA ALA A 719 -38.77 21.49 -20.63
C ALA A 719 -38.68 22.78 -19.82
N VAL A 720 -39.53 23.77 -20.11
CA VAL A 720 -39.66 24.99 -19.31
C VAL A 720 -40.30 24.67 -17.95
N GLU A 721 -41.42 23.96 -17.90
CA GLU A 721 -42.17 23.61 -16.68
C GLU A 721 -41.39 22.71 -15.72
N GLN A 722 -40.68 21.71 -16.24
CA GLN A 722 -39.90 20.73 -15.47
C GLN A 722 -38.43 21.10 -15.33
N SER A 723 -38.01 22.25 -15.88
CA SER A 723 -36.67 22.78 -15.66
C SER A 723 -36.42 22.86 -14.15
N PRO A 724 -35.27 22.37 -13.65
CA PRO A 724 -34.89 22.57 -12.25
C PRO A 724 -34.70 24.06 -11.91
N ASN A 725 -34.44 24.89 -12.92
CA ASN A 725 -34.30 26.33 -12.79
C ASN A 725 -35.64 27.05 -12.99
N SER A 726 -35.89 28.09 -12.20
CA SER A 726 -37.06 28.97 -12.30
C SER A 726 -37.01 29.78 -13.60
N ILE A 727 -37.99 29.60 -14.48
CA ILE A 727 -38.09 30.31 -15.76
C ILE A 727 -39.30 31.24 -15.70
N VAL A 728 -39.09 32.50 -16.05
CA VAL A 728 -40.10 33.57 -16.01
C VAL A 728 -40.06 34.37 -17.31
N ILE A 729 -41.21 34.60 -17.93
CA ILE A 729 -41.37 35.46 -19.11
C ILE A 729 -42.19 36.68 -18.69
N THR A 730 -41.75 37.87 -19.08
CA THR A 730 -42.43 39.14 -18.81
C THR A 730 -42.75 39.93 -20.07
N ASP A 731 -43.68 40.87 -19.97
CA ASP A 731 -43.85 41.97 -20.93
C ASP A 731 -42.66 42.96 -20.87
N LEU A 732 -42.74 44.04 -21.66
CA LEU A 732 -41.71 45.08 -21.71
C LEU A 732 -41.67 45.94 -20.45
N GLU A 733 -42.77 46.00 -19.70
CA GLU A 733 -42.90 46.65 -18.39
C GLU A 733 -42.45 45.74 -17.22
N ALA A 734 -41.95 44.55 -17.52
CA ALA A 734 -41.57 43.50 -16.59
C ALA A 734 -42.70 42.97 -15.70
N ASN A 735 -43.95 42.97 -16.14
CA ASN A 735 -45.01 42.20 -15.49
C ASN A 735 -44.91 40.74 -15.94
N ILE A 736 -45.03 39.81 -14.99
CA ILE A 736 -44.89 38.37 -15.25
C ILE A 736 -46.08 37.90 -16.10
N GLU A 737 -45.81 37.52 -17.34
CA GLU A 737 -46.80 36.90 -18.22
C GLU A 737 -46.86 35.39 -18.01
N CYS A 738 -45.71 34.77 -17.72
CA CYS A 738 -45.61 33.33 -17.52
C CYS A 738 -44.47 32.99 -16.54
N ALA A 739 -44.66 31.97 -15.71
CA ALA A 739 -43.63 31.41 -14.85
C ALA A 739 -43.83 29.89 -14.69
N ASN A 740 -42.74 29.15 -14.56
CA ASN A 740 -42.77 27.68 -14.48
C ASN A 740 -42.98 27.14 -13.05
N ALA A 741 -43.20 25.83 -12.91
CA ALA A 741 -43.36 25.18 -11.59
C ALA A 741 -42.15 25.38 -10.64
N ALA A 742 -40.92 25.47 -11.17
CA ALA A 742 -39.73 25.74 -10.36
C ALA A 742 -39.76 27.14 -9.73
N PHE A 743 -40.36 28.16 -10.38
CA PHE A 743 -40.61 29.47 -9.78
C PHE A 743 -41.47 29.35 -8.52
N VAL A 744 -42.57 28.58 -8.57
CA VAL A 744 -43.46 28.38 -7.41
C VAL A 744 -42.71 27.69 -6.27
N LYS A 745 -41.95 26.64 -6.59
CA LYS A 745 -41.17 25.89 -5.60
C LYS A 745 -40.06 26.74 -4.96
N ALA A 746 -39.37 27.55 -5.75
CA ALA A 746 -38.31 28.43 -5.26
C ALA A 746 -38.89 29.63 -4.50
N THR A 747 -39.97 30.24 -4.94
CA THR A 747 -40.43 31.51 -4.33
C THR A 747 -41.51 31.32 -3.27
N GLY A 748 -42.24 30.20 -3.29
CA GLY A 748 -43.40 29.95 -2.45
C GLY A 748 -44.67 30.70 -2.88
N TYR A 749 -44.61 31.55 -3.90
CA TYR A 749 -45.78 32.23 -4.47
C TYR A 749 -46.47 31.34 -5.49
N SER A 750 -47.80 31.29 -5.43
CA SER A 750 -48.57 30.57 -6.45
C SER A 750 -48.56 31.36 -7.77
N LEU A 751 -48.73 30.67 -8.91
CA LEU A 751 -48.80 31.34 -10.21
C LEU A 751 -49.92 32.39 -10.25
N ALA A 752 -51.09 32.11 -9.65
CA ALA A 752 -52.20 33.06 -9.61
C ALA A 752 -51.87 34.37 -8.88
N GLU A 753 -50.94 34.34 -7.92
CA GLU A 753 -50.48 35.53 -7.20
C GLU A 753 -49.35 36.26 -7.95
N ALA A 754 -48.61 35.55 -8.80
CA ALA A 754 -47.42 36.05 -9.48
C ALA A 754 -47.70 36.59 -10.90
N ILE A 755 -48.60 35.97 -11.66
CA ILE A 755 -48.96 36.42 -13.01
C ILE A 755 -49.58 37.83 -12.95
N GLY A 756 -49.14 38.72 -13.83
CA GLY A 756 -49.51 40.14 -13.89
C GLY A 756 -48.83 41.02 -12.85
N GLN A 757 -48.10 40.44 -11.89
CA GLN A 757 -47.29 41.20 -10.94
C GLN A 757 -45.88 41.41 -11.48
N ASN A 758 -45.21 42.45 -11.01
CA ASN A 758 -43.82 42.69 -11.33
C ASN A 758 -42.91 41.82 -10.41
N PRO A 759 -41.82 41.17 -10.90
CA PRO A 759 -40.89 40.35 -10.12
C PRO A 759 -40.33 41.02 -8.86
N ARG A 760 -40.47 42.35 -8.73
CA ARG A 760 -40.25 43.11 -7.50
C ARG A 760 -41.04 42.61 -6.29
N LEU A 761 -42.08 41.78 -6.45
CA LEU A 761 -42.71 41.10 -5.30
C LEU A 761 -41.72 40.23 -4.49
N LEU A 762 -40.67 39.71 -5.15
CA LEU A 762 -39.63 38.89 -4.52
C LEU A 762 -38.53 39.73 -3.84
N HIS A 763 -38.60 41.06 -3.95
CA HIS A 763 -37.54 41.96 -3.52
C HIS A 763 -37.30 41.87 -2.01
N SER A 764 -36.09 41.47 -1.62
CA SER A 764 -35.71 41.40 -0.19
C SER A 764 -35.39 42.77 0.41
N GLY A 765 -34.88 43.70 -0.41
CA GLY A 765 -34.25 44.95 0.04
C GLY A 765 -32.72 44.95 -0.06
N LYS A 766 -32.11 43.78 -0.26
CA LYS A 766 -30.65 43.59 -0.14
C LYS A 766 -29.89 43.60 -1.46
N THR A 767 -30.57 43.42 -2.59
CA THR A 767 -29.97 43.59 -3.92
C THR A 767 -29.63 45.07 -4.16
N PRO A 768 -28.39 45.42 -4.54
CA PRO A 768 -28.02 46.80 -4.85
C PRO A 768 -28.83 47.41 -6.00
N ARG A 769 -29.17 48.69 -5.89
CA ARG A 769 -29.93 49.40 -6.94
C ARG A 769 -29.19 49.44 -8.28
N ALA A 770 -27.87 49.59 -8.25
CA ALA A 770 -27.02 49.60 -9.44
C ALA A 770 -27.16 48.31 -10.28
N THR A 771 -27.43 47.16 -9.66
CA THR A 771 -27.66 45.89 -10.35
C THR A 771 -28.93 45.93 -11.19
N TYR A 772 -29.97 46.61 -10.71
CA TYR A 772 -31.21 46.80 -11.49
C TYR A 772 -31.03 47.84 -12.60
N ASP A 773 -30.25 48.90 -12.35
CA ASP A 773 -29.96 49.91 -13.38
C ASP A 773 -29.15 49.31 -14.54
N ASP A 774 -28.16 48.46 -14.22
CA ASP A 774 -27.36 47.70 -15.18
C ASP A 774 -28.21 46.71 -15.99
N LEU A 775 -29.09 45.95 -15.32
CA LEU A 775 -30.08 45.09 -15.95
C LEU A 775 -30.85 45.82 -17.06
N TRP A 776 -31.47 46.96 -16.71
CA TRP A 776 -32.31 47.69 -17.65
C TRP A 776 -31.50 48.34 -18.77
N ALA A 777 -30.26 48.77 -18.51
CA ALA A 777 -29.37 49.30 -19.53
C ALA A 777 -29.05 48.26 -20.62
N HIS A 778 -28.79 47.00 -20.23
CA HIS A 778 -28.56 45.91 -21.17
C HIS A 778 -29.83 45.52 -21.94
N LEU A 779 -30.94 45.31 -21.22
CA LEU A 779 -32.18 44.87 -21.84
C LEU A 779 -32.78 45.87 -22.82
N THR A 780 -32.65 47.18 -22.56
CA THR A 780 -33.14 48.24 -23.46
C THR A 780 -32.33 48.30 -24.77
N ARG A 781 -31.06 47.88 -24.75
CA ARG A 781 -30.23 47.72 -25.96
C ARG A 781 -30.49 46.41 -26.69
N GLY A 782 -31.35 45.54 -26.15
CA GLY A 782 -31.62 44.21 -26.69
C GLY A 782 -30.47 43.23 -26.48
N GLU A 783 -29.64 43.45 -25.45
CA GLU A 783 -28.54 42.58 -25.04
C GLU A 783 -29.00 41.61 -23.92
N LEU A 784 -28.31 40.46 -23.81
CA LEU A 784 -28.46 39.54 -22.69
C LEU A 784 -27.81 40.13 -21.44
N TRP A 785 -28.48 39.98 -20.30
CA TRP A 785 -27.96 40.36 -18.99
C TRP A 785 -27.81 39.15 -18.07
N LYS A 786 -26.75 39.12 -17.27
CA LYS A 786 -26.51 38.08 -16.26
C LYS A 786 -26.10 38.76 -14.94
N GLY A 787 -26.73 38.36 -13.84
CA GLY A 787 -26.38 38.87 -12.51
C GLY A 787 -27.03 38.06 -11.40
N GLU A 788 -26.82 38.48 -10.16
CA GLU A 788 -27.34 37.81 -8.97
C GLU A 788 -28.32 38.74 -8.23
N PHE A 789 -29.38 38.16 -7.68
CA PHE A 789 -30.34 38.86 -6.81
C PHE A 789 -30.43 38.18 -5.45
N ILE A 790 -30.59 38.97 -4.40
CA ILE A 790 -30.98 38.50 -3.08
C ILE A 790 -32.48 38.74 -2.95
N ASN A 791 -33.27 37.67 -2.95
CA ASN A 791 -34.72 37.72 -2.91
C ASN A 791 -35.28 37.10 -1.64
N ARG A 792 -36.57 37.32 -1.40
CA ARG A 792 -37.31 36.81 -0.25
C ARG A 792 -38.48 35.96 -0.74
N ARG A 793 -38.58 34.74 -0.24
CA ARG A 793 -39.68 33.81 -0.47
C ARG A 793 -40.93 34.27 0.28
N LYS A 794 -42.09 33.69 -0.05
CA LYS A 794 -43.38 34.01 0.58
C LYS A 794 -43.41 33.76 2.09
N ASP A 795 -42.69 32.75 2.58
CA ASP A 795 -42.58 32.42 4.01
C ASP A 795 -41.67 33.39 4.79
N GLY A 796 -41.05 34.35 4.10
CA GLY A 796 -40.13 35.32 4.67
C GLY A 796 -38.65 34.91 4.63
N SER A 797 -38.33 33.68 4.25
CA SER A 797 -36.94 33.23 4.11
C SER A 797 -36.25 33.93 2.94
N GLU A 798 -34.98 34.26 3.12
CA GLU A 798 -34.16 34.88 2.07
C GLU A 798 -33.41 33.83 1.27
N TYR A 799 -33.20 34.10 -0.01
CA TYR A 799 -32.45 33.23 -0.90
C TYR A 799 -31.71 34.05 -1.97
N THR A 800 -30.57 33.54 -2.41
CA THR A 800 -29.75 34.15 -3.46
C THR A 800 -30.01 33.42 -4.76
N GLU A 801 -30.42 34.15 -5.80
CA GLU A 801 -30.62 33.62 -7.15
C GLU A 801 -29.60 34.15 -8.14
N SER A 802 -29.04 33.26 -8.96
CA SER A 802 -28.31 33.60 -10.19
C SER A 802 -29.33 33.73 -11.31
N VAL A 803 -29.31 34.84 -12.05
CA VAL A 803 -30.32 35.15 -13.06
C VAL A 803 -29.68 35.52 -14.39
N LEU A 804 -30.19 34.92 -15.45
CA LEU A 804 -29.89 35.23 -16.84
C LEU A 804 -31.17 35.77 -17.50
N ILE A 805 -31.16 37.01 -17.98
CA ILE A 805 -32.32 37.64 -18.63
C ILE A 805 -31.97 37.97 -20.09
N SER A 806 -32.78 37.44 -21.00
CA SER A 806 -32.60 37.60 -22.43
C SER A 806 -33.82 38.28 -23.06
N PRO A 807 -33.63 39.29 -23.93
CA PRO A 807 -34.71 39.84 -24.72
C PRO A 807 -35.14 38.85 -25.80
N VAL A 808 -36.43 38.56 -25.85
CA VAL A 808 -37.07 37.74 -26.89
C VAL A 808 -37.52 38.66 -28.01
N ARG A 809 -37.17 38.32 -29.25
CA ARG A 809 -37.46 39.13 -30.44
C ARG A 809 -38.55 38.50 -31.28
N GLY A 810 -39.45 39.33 -31.80
CA GLY A 810 -40.45 38.94 -32.79
C GLY A 810 -39.85 38.84 -34.20
N ASP A 811 -40.68 38.41 -35.17
CA ASP A 811 -40.28 38.22 -36.57
C ASP A 811 -39.81 39.52 -37.26
N ASP A 812 -40.14 40.68 -36.71
CA ASP A 812 -39.72 42.02 -37.17
C ASP A 812 -38.38 42.49 -36.55
N GLY A 813 -37.76 41.67 -35.69
CA GLY A 813 -36.50 41.94 -35.01
C GLY A 813 -36.60 42.84 -33.76
N ARG A 814 -37.81 43.33 -33.41
CA ARG A 814 -38.05 44.11 -32.19
C ARG A 814 -38.18 43.20 -30.97
N VAL A 815 -37.79 43.71 -29.80
CA VAL A 815 -37.97 42.98 -28.53
C VAL A 815 -39.46 42.99 -28.17
N THR A 816 -40.03 41.82 -27.90
CA THR A 816 -41.44 41.66 -27.51
C THR A 816 -41.58 41.31 -26.02
N ASN A 817 -40.63 40.56 -25.46
CA ASN A 817 -40.67 40.04 -24.09
C ASN A 817 -39.27 39.90 -23.49
N TYR A 818 -39.20 39.69 -22.17
CA TYR A 818 -37.98 39.26 -21.50
C TYR A 818 -38.13 37.85 -20.95
N LEU A 819 -37.16 36.98 -21.23
CA LEU A 819 -37.06 35.62 -20.69
C LEU A 819 -35.97 35.59 -19.62
N ALA A 820 -36.34 35.31 -18.38
CA ALA A 820 -35.44 35.14 -17.25
C ALA A 820 -35.32 33.67 -16.85
N ILE A 821 -34.09 33.15 -16.76
CA ILE A 821 -33.76 31.86 -16.16
C ILE A 821 -33.06 32.13 -14.84
N LYS A 822 -33.58 31.56 -13.76
CA LYS A 822 -33.17 31.82 -12.37
C LYS A 822 -32.83 30.51 -11.67
N GLU A 823 -31.64 30.45 -11.10
CA GLU A 823 -31.17 29.31 -10.33
C GLU A 823 -30.99 29.75 -8.88
N ASP A 824 -31.58 29.00 -7.94
CA ASP A 824 -31.35 29.23 -6.51
C ASP A 824 -29.96 28.69 -6.14
N ILE A 825 -29.02 29.60 -5.91
CA ILE A 825 -27.63 29.30 -5.59
C ILE A 825 -27.35 29.44 -4.09
N THR A 826 -28.38 29.53 -3.24
CA THR A 826 -28.19 29.78 -1.80
C THR A 826 -27.32 28.72 -1.14
N GLU A 827 -27.57 27.43 -1.43
CA GLU A 827 -26.75 26.33 -0.94
C GLU A 827 -25.36 26.34 -1.56
N HIS A 828 -25.25 26.67 -2.85
CA HIS A 828 -23.96 26.78 -3.55
C HIS A 828 -23.08 27.89 -2.96
N LYS A 829 -23.64 29.07 -2.69
CA LYS A 829 -22.97 30.20 -2.02
C LYS A 829 -22.62 29.87 -0.58
N ARG A 830 -23.44 29.10 0.14
CA ARG A 830 -23.13 28.63 1.50
C ARG A 830 -21.93 27.69 1.48
N ILE A 831 -21.90 26.71 0.57
CA ILE A 831 -20.78 25.79 0.40
C ILE A 831 -19.52 26.55 -0.04
N GLU A 832 -19.64 27.50 -0.97
CA GLU A 832 -18.53 28.33 -1.43
C GLU A 832 -17.98 29.22 -0.29
N SER A 833 -18.86 29.78 0.55
CA SER A 833 -18.46 30.52 1.75
C SER A 833 -17.79 29.62 2.78
N ASP A 834 -18.30 28.42 3.02
CA ASP A 834 -17.72 27.45 3.96
C ASP A 834 -16.34 26.96 3.47
N LEU A 835 -16.20 26.73 2.16
CA LEU A 835 -14.91 26.44 1.53
C LEU A 835 -13.95 27.63 1.59
N GLY A 836 -14.46 28.86 1.44
CA GLY A 836 -13.70 30.10 1.59
C GLY A 836 -13.16 30.27 3.01
N VAL A 837 -14.01 30.08 4.03
CA VAL A 837 -13.61 30.14 5.44
C VAL A 837 -12.58 29.06 5.76
N ASN A 838 -12.81 27.81 5.36
CA ASN A 838 -11.85 26.73 5.56
C ASN A 838 -10.52 26.99 4.83
N ARG A 839 -10.57 27.58 3.64
CA ARG A 839 -9.37 27.96 2.89
C ARG A 839 -8.61 29.09 3.58
N THR A 840 -9.29 30.13 4.06
CA THR A 840 -8.67 31.22 4.82
C THR A 840 -8.13 30.73 6.16
N GLU A 841 -8.80 29.80 6.83
CA GLU A 841 -8.29 29.18 8.07
C GLU A 841 -7.04 28.34 7.79
N LEU A 842 -7.02 27.55 6.71
CA LEU A 842 -5.84 26.81 6.26
C LEU A 842 -4.69 27.73 5.80
N GLU A 843 -5.00 28.83 5.12
CA GLU A 843 -4.00 29.83 4.70
C GLU A 843 -3.44 30.57 5.91
N MET A 844 -4.28 30.88 6.92
CA MET A 844 -3.85 31.51 8.17
C MET A 844 -3.01 30.56 9.03
N GLN A 845 -3.38 29.27 9.12
CA GLN A 845 -2.57 28.25 9.79
C GLN A 845 -1.23 28.02 9.07
N ASN A 846 -1.22 28.04 7.73
CA ASN A 846 0.02 27.95 6.96
C ASN A 846 0.90 29.19 7.13
N GLU A 847 0.30 30.37 7.19
CA GLU A 847 1.03 31.62 7.41
C GLU A 847 1.57 31.71 8.84
N GLU A 848 0.82 31.27 9.85
CA GLU A 848 1.31 31.13 11.23
C GLU A 848 2.46 30.12 11.32
N LEU A 849 2.33 28.97 10.66
CA LEU A 849 3.39 27.97 10.59
C LEU A 849 4.63 28.52 9.89
N ARG A 850 4.44 29.27 8.80
CA ARG A 850 5.52 29.92 8.06
C ARG A 850 6.20 31.01 8.88
N ARG A 851 5.45 31.82 9.63
CA ARG A 851 6.01 32.81 10.56
C ARG A 851 6.74 32.15 11.72
N ALA A 852 6.24 31.05 12.24
CA ALA A 852 6.95 30.27 13.27
C ALA A 852 8.26 29.68 12.72
N GLN A 853 8.27 29.20 11.47
CA GLN A 853 9.48 28.72 10.80
C GLN A 853 10.48 29.84 10.55
N ILE A 854 10.04 30.98 10.01
CA ILE A 854 10.91 32.15 9.78
C ILE A 854 11.45 32.67 11.11
N ALA A 855 10.63 32.81 12.16
CA ALA A 855 11.09 33.23 13.47
C ALA A 855 12.06 32.23 14.12
N LEU A 856 11.87 30.92 13.88
CA LEU A 856 12.81 29.90 14.33
C LEU A 856 14.14 29.96 13.56
N GLU A 857 14.09 30.20 12.25
CA GLU A 857 15.28 30.41 11.42
C GLU A 857 16.01 31.69 11.81
N GLU A 858 15.31 32.81 11.98
CA GLU A 858 15.88 34.07 12.47
C GLU A 858 16.46 33.92 13.88
N SER A 859 15.77 33.23 14.80
CA SER A 859 16.31 32.97 16.14
C SER A 859 17.53 32.05 16.11
N ARG A 860 17.55 31.05 15.22
CA ARG A 860 18.70 30.17 15.03
C ARG A 860 19.87 30.95 14.44
N ASP A 861 19.64 31.75 13.41
CA ASP A 861 20.67 32.54 12.74
C ASP A 861 21.21 33.62 13.68
N GLN A 862 20.36 34.28 14.48
CA GLN A 862 20.78 35.18 15.56
C GLN A 862 21.63 34.46 16.61
N PHE A 863 21.29 33.23 16.99
CA PHE A 863 22.10 32.44 17.92
C PHE A 863 23.45 32.03 17.30
N VAL A 864 23.46 31.64 16.03
CA VAL A 864 24.70 31.32 15.29
C VAL A 864 25.57 32.56 15.19
N ASP A 865 25.01 33.73 14.89
CA ASP A 865 25.76 34.99 14.82
C ASP A 865 26.32 35.38 16.20
N LEU A 866 25.51 35.31 17.26
CA LEU A 866 25.98 35.57 18.63
C LEU A 866 27.08 34.60 19.07
N TYR A 867 27.01 33.33 18.64
CA TYR A 867 28.01 32.32 18.95
C TYR A 867 29.29 32.52 18.11
N GLU A 868 29.18 32.67 16.79
CA GLU A 868 30.31 32.77 15.86
C GLU A 868 31.04 34.11 15.95
N PHE A 869 30.32 35.23 16.16
CA PHE A 869 30.90 36.58 16.26
C PHE A 869 31.05 37.09 17.69
N SER A 870 30.90 36.22 18.70
CA SER A 870 31.19 36.57 20.09
C SER A 870 32.64 37.08 20.24
N PRO A 871 32.89 38.16 21.00
CA PRO A 871 34.25 38.63 21.29
C PRO A 871 35.06 37.65 22.16
N VAL A 872 34.40 36.63 22.71
CA VAL A 872 34.99 35.53 23.47
C VAL A 872 34.98 34.27 22.61
N GLY A 873 36.12 33.56 22.58
CA GLY A 873 36.22 32.26 21.94
C GLY A 873 35.43 31.21 22.71
N TYR A 874 34.60 30.41 22.05
CA TYR A 874 33.89 29.30 22.67
C TYR A 874 34.34 28.00 22.05
N LEU A 875 34.62 27.01 22.90
CA LEU A 875 34.78 25.63 22.46
C LEU A 875 34.16 24.66 23.46
N THR A 876 33.87 23.46 22.99
CA THR A 876 33.41 22.34 23.82
C THR A 876 34.42 21.22 23.68
N LEU A 877 34.95 20.76 24.80
CA LEU A 877 35.82 19.61 24.88
C LEU A 877 35.00 18.40 25.33
N ASN A 878 35.22 17.24 24.71
CA ASN A 878 34.73 15.99 25.27
C ASN A 878 35.59 15.56 26.47
N HIS A 879 35.24 14.45 27.11
CA HIS A 879 36.00 13.88 28.24
C HIS A 879 37.47 13.51 27.90
N GLU A 880 37.83 13.43 26.62
CA GLU A 880 39.18 13.12 26.13
C GLU A 880 39.97 14.36 25.67
N GLU A 881 39.51 15.56 26.06
CA GLU A 881 40.10 16.86 25.67
C GLU A 881 40.04 17.16 24.15
N MET A 882 39.14 16.49 23.41
CA MET A 882 38.95 16.72 21.99
C MET A 882 37.94 17.83 21.74
N ILE A 883 38.24 18.72 20.80
CA ILE A 883 37.38 19.85 20.43
C ILE A 883 36.19 19.33 19.62
N ASP A 884 35.02 19.22 20.24
CA ASP A 884 33.77 18.81 19.58
C ASP A 884 33.09 19.98 18.86
N LYS A 885 33.21 21.18 19.44
CA LYS A 885 32.65 22.42 18.90
C LYS A 885 33.61 23.56 19.17
N ILE A 886 33.70 24.51 18.23
CA ILE A 886 34.49 25.73 18.38
C ILE A 886 33.88 26.85 17.54
N ASN A 887 33.84 28.08 18.03
CA ASN A 887 33.37 29.26 17.29
C ASN A 887 34.51 29.95 16.52
N LEU A 888 34.17 30.85 15.60
CA LEU A 888 35.13 31.53 14.74
C LEU A 888 36.19 32.30 15.55
N THR A 889 35.80 33.04 16.59
CA THR A 889 36.74 33.78 17.45
C THR A 889 37.80 32.88 18.09
N ALA A 890 37.41 31.70 18.60
CA ALA A 890 38.38 30.74 19.14
C ALA A 890 39.28 30.16 18.04
N THR A 891 38.75 29.92 16.83
CA THR A 891 39.61 29.48 15.70
C THR A 891 40.63 30.53 15.30
N THR A 892 40.25 31.82 15.29
CA THR A 892 41.16 32.94 15.02
C THR A 892 42.22 33.08 16.11
N LEU A 893 41.84 32.92 17.38
CA LEU A 893 42.76 32.97 18.51
C LEU A 893 43.82 31.87 18.44
N LEU A 894 43.44 30.66 18.01
CA LEU A 894 44.35 29.53 17.80
C LEU A 894 45.12 29.59 16.47
N GLY A 895 44.67 30.41 15.51
CA GLY A 895 45.31 30.60 14.21
C GLY A 895 45.15 29.41 13.25
N VAL A 896 44.12 28.56 13.43
CA VAL A 896 43.91 27.36 12.62
C VAL A 896 42.47 27.30 12.10
N GLU A 897 42.30 26.84 10.85
CA GLU A 897 40.97 26.63 10.27
C GLU A 897 40.15 25.62 11.07
N ARG A 898 38.86 25.92 11.29
CA ARG A 898 37.92 25.12 12.08
C ARG A 898 37.96 23.61 11.80
N ASN A 899 38.00 23.22 10.52
CA ASN A 899 37.98 21.82 10.10
C ASN A 899 39.21 21.02 10.54
N LYS A 900 40.32 21.71 10.88
CA LYS A 900 41.56 21.09 11.39
C LYS A 900 41.63 21.13 12.92
N LEU A 901 40.64 21.73 13.58
CA LEU A 901 40.53 21.82 15.03
C LEU A 901 39.48 20.84 15.58
N LEU A 902 38.35 20.68 14.87
CA LEU A 902 37.31 19.74 15.27
C LEU A 902 37.87 18.31 15.34
N HIS A 903 37.55 17.62 16.42
CA HIS A 903 38.04 16.27 16.73
C HIS A 903 39.57 16.17 16.84
N HIS A 904 40.24 17.26 17.24
CA HIS A 904 41.64 17.24 17.66
C HIS A 904 41.76 17.64 19.13
N ARG A 905 42.82 17.15 19.80
CA ARG A 905 43.12 17.51 21.19
C ARG A 905 43.43 18.99 21.32
N PHE A 906 43.03 19.59 22.43
CA PHE A 906 43.33 20.99 22.73
C PHE A 906 44.79 21.21 23.19
N VAL A 907 45.40 20.23 23.86
CA VAL A 907 46.76 20.28 24.45
C VAL A 907 47.86 20.82 23.52
N PRO A 908 47.94 20.48 22.21
CA PRO A 908 49.00 20.97 21.32
C PRO A 908 49.05 22.50 21.19
N PHE A 909 47.93 23.18 21.50
CA PHE A 909 47.80 24.63 21.50
C PHE A 909 48.14 25.27 22.84
N VAL A 910 48.43 24.49 23.89
CA VAL A 910 48.92 25.00 25.17
C VAL A 910 50.45 25.05 25.13
N ALA A 911 51.02 26.19 25.53
CA ALA A 911 52.46 26.39 25.61
C ALA A 911 53.11 25.35 26.53
N THR A 912 54.32 24.91 26.19
CA THR A 912 54.98 23.76 26.83
C THR A 912 55.08 23.91 28.35
N GLU A 913 55.32 25.12 28.85
CA GLU A 913 55.43 25.44 30.28
C GLU A 913 54.09 25.34 31.05
N ASP A 914 52.96 25.46 30.36
CA ASP A 914 51.62 25.50 30.95
C ASP A 914 50.82 24.20 30.74
N ARG A 915 51.37 23.20 30.03
CA ARG A 915 50.66 21.93 29.72
C ARG A 915 50.27 21.13 30.95
N GLU A 916 51.19 20.96 31.91
CA GLU A 916 50.88 20.25 33.17
C GLU A 916 49.79 20.97 33.98
N ARG A 917 49.85 22.32 33.96
CA ARG A 917 48.87 23.16 34.63
C ARG A 917 47.48 23.02 34.00
N TRP A 918 47.40 22.99 32.67
CA TRP A 918 46.16 22.72 31.94
C TRP A 918 45.59 21.34 32.27
N HIS A 919 46.40 20.29 32.16
CA HIS A 919 45.93 18.91 32.36
C HIS A 919 45.35 18.72 33.77
N ARG A 920 46.04 19.22 34.80
CA ARG A 920 45.53 19.20 36.19
C ARG A 920 44.23 19.99 36.34
N HIS A 921 44.13 21.15 35.68
CA HIS A 921 42.91 21.96 35.72
C HIS A 921 41.73 21.27 35.02
N PHE A 922 41.94 20.68 33.85
CA PHE A 922 40.90 20.00 33.09
C PHE A 922 40.31 18.80 33.86
N LEU A 923 41.16 17.96 34.46
CA LEU A 923 40.72 16.86 35.33
C LEU A 923 39.94 17.36 36.54
N ASN A 924 40.37 18.47 37.14
CA ASN A 924 39.67 19.08 38.27
C ASN A 924 38.26 19.57 37.88
N VAL A 925 38.10 20.14 36.68
CA VAL A 925 36.81 20.57 36.14
C VAL A 925 35.87 19.38 35.92
N LEU A 926 36.37 18.24 35.43
CA LEU A 926 35.56 17.03 35.25
C LEU A 926 35.05 16.40 36.55
N GLN A 927 35.72 16.69 37.67
CA GLN A 927 35.40 16.12 38.99
C GLN A 927 34.51 17.01 39.85
N HIS A 928 34.28 18.28 39.46
CA HIS A 928 33.56 19.25 40.28
C HIS A 928 32.49 19.99 39.49
N ASP A 929 31.28 20.05 40.05
CA ASP A 929 30.18 20.85 39.50
C ASP A 929 30.39 22.34 39.80
N GLY A 930 30.75 23.12 38.78
CA GLY A 930 30.89 24.57 38.89
C GLY A 930 31.77 25.18 37.80
N GLN A 931 31.63 26.49 37.58
CA GLN A 931 32.54 27.20 36.69
C GLN A 931 33.91 27.34 37.36
N GLN A 932 34.97 26.85 36.69
CA GLN A 932 36.34 27.04 37.13
C GLN A 932 37.12 27.86 36.11
N ARG A 933 38.15 28.55 36.59
CA ARG A 933 38.97 29.46 35.77
C ARG A 933 40.43 29.05 35.77
N CYS A 934 41.08 29.16 34.62
CA CYS A 934 42.52 29.00 34.46
C CYS A 934 43.09 30.07 33.52
N GLU A 935 44.32 30.50 33.73
CA GLU A 935 45.05 31.40 32.82
C GLU A 935 46.29 30.67 32.31
N LEU A 936 46.44 30.59 31.00
CA LEU A 936 47.45 29.79 30.32
C LEU A 936 48.01 30.55 29.12
N ALA A 937 49.28 30.32 28.81
CA ALA A 937 49.86 30.66 27.53
C ALA A 937 49.43 29.64 26.47
N LEU A 938 48.82 30.12 25.39
CA LEU A 938 48.46 29.34 24.22
C LEU A 938 49.43 29.65 23.07
N ARG A 939 49.82 28.61 22.34
CA ARG A 939 50.69 28.69 21.18
C ARG A 939 49.86 28.63 19.90
N ARG A 940 49.97 29.69 19.09
CA ARG A 940 49.31 29.81 17.79
C ARG A 940 50.04 28.98 16.73
N SER A 941 49.41 28.79 15.58
CA SER A 941 49.98 28.05 14.44
C SER A 941 51.24 28.68 13.83
N ASP A 942 51.44 29.99 14.03
CA ASP A 942 52.64 30.75 13.65
C ASP A 942 53.73 30.74 14.74
N ASP A 943 53.59 29.87 15.74
CA ASP A 943 54.47 29.75 16.92
C ASP A 943 54.47 30.97 17.86
N SER A 944 53.62 31.99 17.62
CA SER A 944 53.44 33.09 18.56
C SER A 944 52.67 32.65 19.81
N VAL A 945 52.96 33.29 20.95
CA VAL A 945 52.31 33.01 22.23
C VAL A 945 51.27 34.08 22.52
N CYS A 946 50.05 33.64 22.85
CA CYS A 946 48.98 34.49 23.37
C CYS A 946 48.55 34.00 24.76
N HIS A 947 48.35 34.90 25.70
CA HIS A 947 47.84 34.52 27.02
C HIS A 947 46.32 34.49 26.97
N ALA A 948 45.71 33.38 27.35
CA ALA A 948 44.27 33.22 27.38
C ALA A 948 43.77 32.88 28.79
N GLN A 949 42.65 33.48 29.16
CA GLN A 949 41.85 33.07 30.30
C GLN A 949 40.77 32.10 29.82
N LEU A 950 40.74 30.92 30.42
CA LEU A 950 39.79 29.85 30.16
C LEU A 950 38.81 29.77 31.33
N ASP A 951 37.54 30.02 31.05
CA ASP A 951 36.42 29.77 31.96
C ASP A 951 35.74 28.46 31.54
N CYS A 952 35.89 27.42 32.35
CA CYS A 952 35.48 26.05 32.05
C CYS A 952 34.25 25.65 32.88
N LEU A 953 33.28 24.98 32.27
CA LEU A 953 32.09 24.45 32.92
C LEU A 953 31.83 23.02 32.47
N HIS A 954 31.75 22.10 33.42
CA HIS A 954 31.37 20.71 33.16
C HIS A 954 29.86 20.58 32.90
N ILE A 955 29.50 19.83 31.86
CA ILE A 955 28.11 19.55 31.48
C ILE A 955 27.95 18.05 31.30
N ASN A 956 27.02 17.50 32.07
CA ASN A 956 26.65 16.09 32.03
C ASN A 956 25.16 15.97 31.65
N ALA A 957 24.88 15.72 30.37
CA ALA A 957 23.52 15.58 29.86
C ALA A 957 23.42 14.30 29.01
N GLY A 958 22.53 13.37 29.38
CA GLY A 958 22.20 12.19 28.58
C GLY A 958 23.35 11.17 28.39
N GLY A 959 24.31 11.11 29.31
CA GLY A 959 25.42 10.16 29.26
C GLY A 959 26.65 10.62 28.46
N THR A 960 26.69 11.87 28.01
CA THR A 960 27.89 12.49 27.42
C THR A 960 28.44 13.56 28.36
N SER A 961 29.65 13.30 28.88
CA SER A 961 30.43 14.23 29.70
C SER A 961 31.23 15.16 28.79
N SER A 962 31.01 16.47 28.91
CA SER A 962 31.71 17.49 28.11
C SER A 962 32.02 18.73 28.94
N VAL A 963 33.06 19.47 28.57
CA VAL A 963 33.47 20.71 29.21
C VAL A 963 33.30 21.86 28.21
N ARG A 964 32.46 22.83 28.54
CA ARG A 964 32.37 24.08 27.77
C ARG A 964 33.43 25.04 28.27
N VAL A 965 34.19 25.62 27.34
CA VAL A 965 35.28 26.53 27.62
C VAL A 965 35.02 27.85 26.91
N ALA A 966 35.07 28.94 27.68
CA ALA A 966 35.11 30.30 27.16
C ALA A 966 36.55 30.83 27.25
N LEU A 967 37.14 31.19 26.12
CA LEU A 967 38.50 31.68 25.95
C LEU A 967 38.52 33.18 25.71
N THR A 968 39.18 33.90 26.58
CA THR A 968 39.39 35.36 26.47
C THR A 968 40.87 35.64 26.30
N ASP A 969 41.27 36.37 25.26
CA ASP A 969 42.66 36.83 25.11
C ASP A 969 42.97 37.91 26.17
N ILE A 970 43.95 37.64 27.02
CA ILE A 970 44.41 38.52 28.10
C ILE A 970 45.87 38.95 27.89
N THR A 971 46.41 38.81 26.67
CA THR A 971 47.82 39.11 26.35
C THR A 971 48.20 40.55 26.70
N GLU A 972 47.38 41.54 26.33
CA GLU A 972 47.62 42.94 26.68
C GLU A 972 47.65 43.17 28.19
N ARG A 973 46.74 42.52 28.93
CA ARG A 973 46.69 42.59 30.40
C ARG A 973 47.97 42.03 31.01
N LYS A 974 48.44 40.86 30.53
CA LYS A 974 49.67 40.22 31.00
C LYS A 974 50.93 41.03 30.68
N LEU A 975 51.00 41.63 29.49
CA LEU A 975 52.08 42.55 29.13
C LEU A 975 52.09 43.80 30.02
N GLY A 976 50.90 44.34 30.34
CA GLY A 976 50.75 45.45 31.30
C GLY A 976 51.20 45.09 32.72
N GLU A 977 50.77 43.93 33.24
CA GLU A 977 51.19 43.39 34.53
C GLU A 977 52.71 43.20 34.60
N ALA A 978 53.33 42.64 33.55
CA ALA A 978 54.78 42.46 33.47
C ALA A 978 55.53 43.79 33.47
N LYS A 979 55.08 44.76 32.67
CA LYS A 979 55.67 46.11 32.62
C LYS A 979 55.52 46.86 33.95
N GLN A 980 54.37 46.69 34.62
CA GLN A 980 54.15 47.26 35.95
C GLN A 980 55.05 46.58 36.99
N THR A 981 55.24 45.26 36.91
CA THR A 981 56.14 44.52 37.79
C THR A 981 57.60 44.96 37.58
N GLU A 982 58.02 45.15 36.33
CA GLU A 982 59.33 45.70 35.98
C GLU A 982 59.50 47.13 36.52
N GLN A 983 58.50 48.00 36.38
CA GLN A 983 58.52 49.34 36.97
C GLN A 983 58.57 49.32 38.51
N ILE A 984 57.86 48.39 39.15
CA ILE A 984 57.91 48.19 40.61
C ILE A 984 59.30 47.70 41.01
N GLU A 985 59.91 46.79 40.25
CA GLU A 985 61.28 46.34 40.49
C GLU A 985 62.30 47.45 40.26
N GLU A 986 62.17 48.27 39.23
CA GLU A 986 62.99 49.46 39.02
C GLU A 986 62.83 50.45 40.18
N LEU A 987 61.59 50.67 40.65
CA LEU A 987 61.34 51.47 41.85
C LEU A 987 62.00 50.86 43.09
N ARG A 988 61.95 49.54 43.27
CA ARG A 988 62.62 48.83 44.37
C ARG A 988 64.15 48.95 44.26
N ARG A 989 64.72 48.83 43.06
CA ARG A 989 66.17 49.04 42.81
C ARG A 989 66.57 50.48 43.08
N TRP A 990 65.77 51.46 42.65
CA TRP A 990 65.97 52.87 42.94
C TRP A 990 65.86 53.14 44.45
N HIS A 991 64.86 52.59 45.13
CA HIS A 991 64.70 52.71 46.59
C HIS A 991 65.89 52.07 47.34
N ALA A 992 66.38 50.91 46.91
CA ALA A 992 67.57 50.28 47.50
C ALA A 992 68.83 51.14 47.30
N ALA A 993 69.02 51.72 46.10
CA ALA A 993 70.14 52.63 45.83
C ALA A 993 70.04 53.97 46.59
N THR A 994 68.82 54.43 46.89
CA THR A 994 68.59 55.67 47.66
C THR A 994 68.77 55.45 49.16
N SER A 995 68.37 54.28 49.68
CA SER A 995 68.61 53.86 51.06
C SER A 995 70.11 53.76 51.39
N ASP A 996 70.94 53.32 50.43
CA ASP A 996 72.40 53.27 50.58
C ASP A 996 73.01 54.69 50.64
N ARG A 997 72.40 55.65 49.94
CA ARG A 997 72.81 57.07 49.95
C ARG A 997 72.39 57.79 51.23
N GLU A 998 71.21 57.48 51.78
CA GLU A 998 70.75 57.99 53.07
C GLU A 998 71.60 57.43 54.23
N GLY A 999 71.97 56.15 54.19
CA GLY A 999 72.91 55.54 55.13
C GLY A 999 74.27 56.26 55.14
N ARG A 1000 74.82 56.56 53.95
CA ARG A 1000 76.09 57.27 53.82
C ARG A 1000 76.03 58.74 54.25
N ILE A 1001 74.88 59.40 54.09
CA ILE A 1001 74.64 60.76 54.61
C ILE A 1001 74.54 60.75 56.15
N LEU A 1002 73.95 59.71 56.74
CA LEU A 1002 73.90 59.50 58.19
C LEU A 1002 75.30 59.26 58.79
N GLU A 1003 76.12 58.43 58.15
CA GLU A 1003 77.53 58.23 58.53
C GLU A 1003 78.33 59.53 58.43
N LEU A 1004 78.22 60.27 57.32
CA LEU A 1004 78.88 61.58 57.16
C LEU A 1004 78.42 62.61 58.18
N LYS A 1005 77.12 62.65 58.53
CA LYS A 1005 76.61 63.52 59.60
C LYS A 1005 77.19 63.12 60.96
N HIS A 1006 77.37 61.82 61.21
CA HIS A 1006 78.00 61.30 62.42
C HIS A 1006 79.49 61.69 62.48
N GLU A 1007 80.27 61.46 61.42
CA GLU A 1007 81.68 61.88 61.31
C GLU A 1007 81.85 63.40 61.47
N ILE A 1008 80.98 64.19 60.84
CA ILE A 1008 81.03 65.66 60.97
C ILE A 1008 80.72 66.08 62.41
N ASN A 1009 79.72 65.48 63.06
CA ASN A 1009 79.42 65.77 64.46
C ASN A 1009 80.54 65.30 65.42
N GLU A 1010 81.23 64.17 65.15
CA GLU A 1010 82.43 63.75 65.89
C GLU A 1010 83.58 64.74 65.74
N LEU A 1011 83.90 65.16 64.51
CA LEU A 1011 84.96 66.14 64.22
C LEU A 1011 84.66 67.51 64.85
N LEU A 1012 83.40 67.94 64.87
CA LEU A 1012 82.97 69.16 65.55
C LEU A 1012 83.08 69.03 67.09
N GLY A 1013 82.78 67.85 67.63
CA GLY A 1013 82.99 67.53 69.05
C GLY A 1013 84.45 67.62 69.48
N GLN A 1014 85.38 67.16 68.63
CA GLN A 1014 86.83 67.28 68.89
C GLN A 1014 87.35 68.73 68.84
N THR A 1015 86.65 69.64 68.16
CA THR A 1015 86.99 71.07 68.06
C THR A 1015 86.25 71.95 69.06
N GLY A 1016 85.41 71.36 69.94
CA GLY A 1016 84.66 72.08 70.98
C GLY A 1016 83.45 72.88 70.48
N GLN A 1017 83.00 72.64 69.24
CA GLN A 1017 81.82 73.28 68.68
C GLN A 1017 80.57 72.40 68.90
N PRO A 1018 79.38 73.00 69.13
CA PRO A 1018 78.14 72.24 69.33
C PRO A 1018 77.74 71.46 68.06
N PRO A 1019 77.09 70.29 68.21
CA PRO A 1019 76.69 69.46 67.07
C PRO A 1019 75.71 70.23 66.17
N ARG A 1020 75.93 70.14 64.86
CA ARG A 1020 75.17 70.93 63.86
C ARG A 1020 73.95 70.18 63.33
N TYR A 1021 73.89 68.87 63.52
CA TYR A 1021 72.80 68.01 63.07
C TYR A 1021 72.25 67.15 64.24
N PRO A 1022 70.92 66.98 64.36
CA PRO A 1022 70.29 66.15 65.40
C PRO A 1022 70.67 64.67 65.27
N SER A 1023 70.75 63.96 66.41
CA SER A 1023 71.12 62.55 66.50
C SER A 1023 70.03 61.62 65.95
N ALA A 1024 70.46 60.61 65.21
CA ALA A 1024 69.65 59.73 64.39
C ALA A 1024 68.89 58.64 65.17
N GLU A 1025 67.89 59.04 65.96
CA GLU A 1025 66.82 58.15 66.41
C GLU A 1025 65.47 58.79 66.10
N THR A 1026 65.03 58.66 64.85
CA THR A 1026 63.60 58.62 64.46
C THR A 1026 63.44 58.09 63.06
#